data_AF-A0A5J4WD85-F1
#
_entry.id   AF-A0A5J4WD85-F1
#
_cell.length_a   1.000
_cell.length_b   1.000
_cell.length_c   1.000
_cell.angle_alpha   90.00
_cell.angle_beta   90.00
_cell.angle_gamma   90.00
#
_symmetry.space_group_name_H-M   'P 1'
#
loop_
_entity.id
_entity.type
_entity.pdbx_description
1 polymer ?
#
loop_
_entity_poly.entity_id
_entity_poly.type
_entity_poly.pdbx_seq_one_letter_code
_entity_poly.pdbx_strand_id
1 'polypeptide(L)'
;MFLILALALLSLGFPLDFEKIDSTVHSNTTTLVSPQISVSEPLITKQQQLIGLEKDPIKLQSAYTGKQLQNACSLSVGTDGDYNSVAAALLYTCGYSVQEIILIDSTHEESLVIDKNEEILIRGANSDGPYTQWNSQTTFLTAYLIEIWQGYLTLQYIDFVYVLTTDTIPMATPSNNFVSIRSQSYISTYITIEYCNFRGLGNEQGSQQTNSMIEIYEAYRVLVKDCSFSSANLVYAPIRAQGYFQFSVSNSNFTDINGGDTGAMEVIYGNGGQYNISIQGNIFDNCVGAKYGAISVIAINQDTVYSVSVRSNQIKNCAGSITGGIYFHYNIFGSLNLSSNTFIDNRRTSPIPNDRKQDAHIHKRGRQTKGFDYIDSLQYFQNAFAGSESTNPLSVFFEIDEDSDQRYFSLYPVSNKCWDASIDPEYIGYCICTAQGHPNVESYMYCICPDDDPNYQQDKCDFYLLPVCSSGSNPDYCRCSASNYPLDCLCPLDDLDTTYTQTLCLAERQYAQLPLCISDTTTPTGGCKCTSGNHPANCACPLNNDGQYTKDKCLYDILPRCTTDTTPASGCKCTSDNHPIDCTCPIDYPDYTYAQCQQDLQPVTPDKCSSITATTPEVDCACPTDAAKLELDPRKDTICKPSTGKEASGSIRAFLNMIVAIVLIPSLALIF
;
A
#
# COMPACT_ATOMS: atom_id res chain seq x y z
N MET A 1 37.68 -47.62 16.10
CA MET A 1 38.08 -48.56 15.02
C MET A 1 37.52 -48.00 13.73
N PHE A 2 38.42 -47.66 12.81
CA PHE A 2 38.29 -47.02 11.49
C PHE A 2 36.96 -47.28 10.74
N LEU A 3 36.36 -46.33 10.01
CA LEU A 3 36.88 -45.82 8.73
C LEU A 3 36.23 -44.48 8.31
N ILE A 4 37.02 -43.66 7.59
CA ILE A 4 36.72 -42.35 6.97
C ILE A 4 36.58 -42.54 5.44
N LEU A 5 35.67 -41.79 4.78
CA LEU A 5 35.75 -41.19 3.41
C LEU A 5 34.39 -40.49 3.14
N ALA A 6 34.19 -39.19 2.85
CA ALA A 6 34.83 -38.10 2.10
C ALA A 6 34.39 -37.95 0.62
N LEU A 7 33.85 -36.74 0.33
CA LEU A 7 33.80 -35.92 -0.92
C LEU A 7 32.74 -36.14 -2.02
N ALA A 8 31.92 -35.09 -2.25
CA ALA A 8 31.94 -34.18 -3.44
C ALA A 8 30.57 -33.45 -3.58
N LEU A 9 30.46 -32.15 -3.27
CA LEU A 9 30.46 -31.01 -4.21
C LEU A 9 29.50 -31.15 -5.42
N LEU A 10 28.40 -30.41 -5.38
CA LEU A 10 27.63 -29.98 -6.57
C LEU A 10 27.16 -28.53 -6.38
N SER A 11 27.93 -27.62 -6.96
CA SER A 11 27.53 -26.25 -7.28
C SER A 11 26.72 -26.26 -8.57
N LEU A 12 25.48 -25.78 -8.54
CA LEU A 12 24.76 -25.41 -9.76
C LEU A 12 24.79 -23.89 -9.87
N GLY A 13 25.68 -23.40 -10.74
CA GLY A 13 25.62 -22.05 -11.29
C GLY A 13 24.71 -22.05 -12.51
N PHE A 14 23.83 -21.05 -12.60
CA PHE A 14 23.11 -20.72 -13.83
C PHE A 14 23.75 -19.45 -14.43
N PRO A 15 24.08 -19.43 -15.73
CA PRO A 15 24.46 -18.22 -16.43
C PRO A 15 23.21 -17.52 -16.96
N LEU A 16 23.12 -16.20 -16.79
CA LEU A 16 22.24 -15.34 -17.58
C LEU A 16 23.13 -14.48 -18.47
N ASP A 17 23.12 -14.81 -19.76
CA ASP A 17 23.73 -14.03 -20.84
C ASP A 17 22.89 -12.78 -21.10
N PHE A 18 23.58 -11.65 -21.21
CA PHE A 18 23.02 -10.38 -21.66
C PHE A 18 23.05 -10.31 -23.19
N GLU A 19 21.87 -10.19 -23.80
CA GLU A 19 21.69 -9.90 -25.21
C GLU A 19 21.98 -8.42 -25.48
N LYS A 20 22.93 -8.17 -26.38
CA LYS A 20 23.42 -6.86 -26.78
C LYS A 20 22.86 -6.55 -28.17
N ILE A 21 22.12 -5.45 -28.30
CA ILE A 21 21.71 -4.92 -29.60
C ILE A 21 22.73 -3.87 -30.04
N ASP A 22 23.42 -4.17 -31.13
CA ASP A 22 24.23 -3.25 -31.92
C ASP A 22 23.34 -2.21 -32.62
N SER A 23 23.81 -0.96 -32.66
CA SER A 23 23.62 -0.14 -33.85
C SER A 23 24.84 0.74 -34.11
N THR A 24 25.10 0.89 -35.39
CA THR A 24 26.38 1.08 -36.06
C THR A 24 26.74 2.54 -36.34
N VAL A 25 28.02 2.84 -36.13
CA VAL A 25 28.98 3.49 -37.06
C VAL A 25 28.53 4.74 -37.86
N HIS A 26 29.19 5.87 -37.57
CA HIS A 26 29.90 6.62 -38.62
C HIS A 26 31.22 7.22 -38.10
N SER A 27 32.28 6.95 -38.86
CA SER A 27 33.68 7.29 -38.60
C SER A 27 34.08 8.64 -39.19
N ASN A 28 35.14 9.23 -38.65
CA ASN A 28 36.26 9.95 -39.33
C ASN A 28 37.33 10.21 -38.25
N THR A 29 38.44 9.45 -38.14
CA THR A 29 39.80 9.71 -38.68
C THR A 29 40.20 11.21 -38.68
N THR A 30 41.34 11.68 -38.15
CA THR A 30 42.72 11.15 -38.22
C THR A 30 43.65 11.90 -37.23
N THR A 31 44.41 11.15 -36.43
CA THR A 31 45.83 11.28 -36.04
C THR A 31 46.59 12.63 -35.93
N LEU A 32 47.40 12.65 -34.85
CA LEU A 32 48.87 12.90 -34.80
C LEU A 32 49.39 14.27 -34.30
N VAL A 33 50.22 14.15 -33.24
CA VAL A 33 51.51 14.82 -32.95
C VAL A 33 51.53 15.65 -31.66
N SER A 34 52.21 15.09 -30.66
CA SER A 34 52.95 15.82 -29.61
C SER A 34 54.32 16.24 -30.18
N PRO A 35 54.95 17.34 -29.73
CA PRO A 35 55.94 17.15 -28.66
C PRO A 35 56.05 18.28 -27.62
N GLN A 36 56.62 17.86 -26.51
CA GLN A 36 57.14 18.55 -25.33
C GLN A 36 57.81 19.91 -25.54
N ILE A 37 57.65 20.80 -24.55
CA ILE A 37 58.72 21.67 -24.02
C ILE A 37 58.63 21.70 -22.49
N SER A 38 59.79 21.50 -21.87
CA SER A 38 60.12 21.38 -20.45
C SER A 38 60.53 22.71 -19.77
N VAL A 39 60.79 22.62 -18.45
CA VAL A 39 61.53 23.54 -17.54
C VAL A 39 60.60 24.53 -16.80
N SER A 40 60.55 24.68 -15.46
CA SER A 40 61.33 24.20 -14.29
C SER A 40 60.53 24.43 -12.98
N GLU A 41 60.79 23.55 -11.99
CA GLU A 41 60.52 23.63 -10.53
C GLU A 41 60.99 24.94 -9.82
N PRO A 42 60.62 25.26 -8.53
CA PRO A 42 60.40 24.30 -7.43
C PRO A 42 59.25 24.55 -6.42
N LEU A 43 59.01 23.47 -5.64
CA LEU A 43 58.40 23.38 -4.30
C LEU A 43 58.52 24.64 -3.42
N ILE A 44 57.47 24.92 -2.64
CA ILE A 44 57.52 25.00 -1.16
C ILE A 44 56.11 24.86 -0.56
N THR A 45 56.07 24.15 0.55
CA THR A 45 54.98 23.62 1.36
C THR A 45 54.37 24.66 2.33
N LYS A 46 53.20 24.30 2.89
CA LYS A 46 52.51 24.79 4.14
C LYS A 46 51.41 25.83 3.90
N GLN A 47 50.13 25.52 4.11
CA GLN A 47 49.43 25.31 5.39
C GLN A 47 49.50 26.54 6.31
N GLN A 48 48.31 27.07 6.66
CA GLN A 48 47.98 28.24 7.49
C GLN A 48 47.98 29.60 6.79
N GLN A 49 46.78 30.13 6.55
CA GLN A 49 46.47 31.55 6.76
C GLN A 49 44.96 31.75 6.98
N LEU A 50 44.57 31.48 8.22
CA LEU A 50 43.47 32.18 8.88
C LEU A 50 44.02 33.58 9.26
N ILE A 51 43.19 34.63 9.13
CA ILE A 51 43.41 36.03 9.55
C ILE A 51 44.24 36.87 8.56
N GLY A 52 43.55 37.76 7.83
CA GLY A 52 44.19 38.81 7.04
C GLY A 52 43.34 39.46 5.95
N LEU A 53 42.12 39.95 6.25
CA LEU A 53 41.40 40.89 5.39
C LEU A 53 40.96 42.11 6.20
N GLU A 54 41.96 42.82 6.73
CA GLU A 54 41.84 44.23 7.04
C GLU A 54 43.09 44.90 6.48
N LYS A 55 42.88 45.90 5.59
CA LYS A 55 43.86 46.67 4.80
C LYS A 55 43.98 46.27 3.32
N ASP A 56 43.01 46.71 2.53
CA ASP A 56 43.33 47.39 1.28
C ASP A 56 42.29 48.49 0.96
N PRO A 57 42.50 49.76 1.36
CA PRO A 57 41.50 50.83 1.20
C PRO A 57 41.31 51.28 -0.26
N ILE A 58 42.10 50.76 -1.20
CA ILE A 58 42.18 51.31 -2.57
C ILE A 58 41.29 50.54 -3.57
N LYS A 59 40.80 49.34 -3.22
CA LYS A 59 39.73 48.66 -3.99
C LYS A 59 38.30 49.00 -3.52
N LEU A 60 38.15 49.82 -2.48
CA LEU A 60 36.85 50.24 -1.94
C LEU A 60 36.26 51.49 -2.65
N GLN A 61 37.05 52.18 -3.49
CA GLN A 61 36.65 53.48 -4.08
C GLN A 61 36.00 53.41 -5.47
N SER A 62 35.92 52.25 -6.13
CA SER A 62 35.16 52.11 -7.38
C SER A 62 33.70 51.68 -7.20
N ALA A 63 33.23 51.54 -5.95
CA ALA A 63 31.86 51.13 -5.61
C ALA A 63 30.95 52.28 -5.10
N TYR A 64 31.45 53.53 -5.04
CA TYR A 64 30.69 54.67 -4.56
C TYR A 64 30.24 55.59 -5.70
N THR A 65 29.11 55.24 -6.33
CA THR A 65 28.23 56.22 -6.96
C THR A 65 26.80 55.93 -6.49
N GLY A 66 26.52 56.28 -5.24
CA GLY A 66 25.18 56.17 -4.67
C GLY A 66 24.21 57.16 -5.34
N LYS A 67 23.14 56.63 -5.94
CA LYS A 67 21.92 57.40 -6.15
C LYS A 67 21.29 57.69 -4.78
N GLN A 68 20.73 58.89 -4.63
CA GLN A 68 19.97 59.27 -3.43
C GLN A 68 18.82 58.28 -3.19
N LEU A 69 18.94 57.46 -2.14
CA LEU A 69 17.88 56.59 -1.65
C LEU A 69 16.74 57.44 -1.06
N GLN A 70 15.54 57.28 -1.62
CA GLN A 70 14.36 58.07 -1.26
C GLN A 70 13.42 57.41 -0.25
N ASN A 71 13.74 56.25 0.32
CA ASN A 71 13.02 55.69 1.48
C ASN A 71 14.00 54.86 2.34
N ALA A 72 14.18 55.27 3.59
CA ALA A 72 15.30 54.87 4.42
C ALA A 72 15.23 53.38 4.79
N CYS A 73 16.22 52.61 4.30
CA CYS A 73 16.55 51.22 4.64
C CYS A 73 15.99 50.08 3.75
N SER A 74 15.67 50.38 2.49
CA SER A 74 15.48 49.35 1.46
C SER A 74 16.65 49.41 0.48
N LEU A 75 17.44 48.34 0.39
CA LEU A 75 18.66 48.26 -0.42
C LEU A 75 18.46 47.23 -1.54
N SER A 76 18.79 47.59 -2.77
CA SER A 76 18.74 46.66 -3.91
C SER A 76 20.09 45.97 -4.13
N VAL A 77 20.05 44.66 -4.39
CA VAL A 77 21.23 43.81 -4.67
C VAL A 77 21.08 43.12 -6.02
N GLY A 78 22.05 43.33 -6.92
CA GLY A 78 22.09 42.75 -8.26
C GLY A 78 22.85 43.63 -9.26
N THR A 79 22.84 43.25 -10.54
CA THR A 79 23.63 43.86 -11.62
C THR A 79 23.38 45.37 -11.77
N ASP A 80 22.16 45.82 -11.49
CA ASP A 80 21.75 47.24 -11.51
C ASP A 80 21.32 47.76 -10.12
N GLY A 81 21.70 47.07 -9.05
CA GLY A 81 21.32 47.39 -7.68
C GLY A 81 22.20 48.44 -7.02
N ASP A 82 21.83 48.84 -5.80
CA ASP A 82 22.67 49.69 -4.93
C ASP A 82 23.97 48.97 -4.53
N TYR A 83 23.93 47.63 -4.47
CA TYR A 83 25.05 46.76 -4.12
C TYR A 83 25.11 45.53 -5.03
N ASN A 84 26.31 44.94 -5.15
CA ASN A 84 26.52 43.72 -5.93
C ASN A 84 26.42 42.42 -5.09
N SER A 85 26.27 42.53 -3.76
CA SER A 85 26.14 41.38 -2.85
C SER A 85 25.35 41.76 -1.60
N VAL A 86 24.74 40.77 -0.96
CA VAL A 86 24.01 40.94 0.30
C VAL A 86 24.99 41.30 1.42
N ALA A 87 26.17 40.67 1.47
CA ALA A 87 27.21 41.01 2.44
C ALA A 87 27.62 42.49 2.37
N ALA A 88 27.76 43.05 1.16
CA ALA A 88 28.05 44.48 0.99
C ALA A 88 26.88 45.37 1.43
N ALA A 89 25.64 44.98 1.15
CA ALA A 89 24.46 45.69 1.61
C ALA A 89 24.35 45.69 3.16
N LEU A 90 24.68 44.56 3.81
CA LEU A 90 24.64 44.44 5.28
C LEU A 90 25.66 45.30 6.01
N LEU A 91 26.75 45.72 5.36
CA LEU A 91 27.70 46.70 5.91
C LEU A 91 27.10 48.09 6.04
N TYR A 92 26.03 48.39 5.29
CA TYR A 92 25.27 49.62 5.47
C TYR A 92 24.46 49.51 6.77
N THR A 93 24.73 50.41 7.71
CA THR A 93 23.96 50.53 8.93
C THR A 93 22.72 51.36 8.67
N CYS A 94 21.57 50.71 8.70
CA CYS A 94 20.32 51.43 8.86
C CYS A 94 20.16 51.91 10.30
N GLY A 95 19.33 52.93 10.52
CA GLY A 95 18.97 53.36 11.87
C GLY A 95 18.12 52.30 12.60
N TYR A 96 17.20 52.73 13.47
CA TYR A 96 16.31 51.85 14.24
C TYR A 96 15.21 51.14 13.40
N SER A 97 15.46 50.84 12.13
CA SER A 97 14.50 50.23 11.20
C SER A 97 15.00 48.89 10.68
N VAL A 98 14.07 48.03 10.27
CA VAL A 98 14.35 46.76 9.56
C VAL A 98 15.18 47.03 8.31
N GLN A 99 16.26 46.25 8.12
CA GLN A 99 17.07 46.26 6.91
C GLN A 99 16.47 45.38 5.83
N GLU A 100 15.79 45.99 4.88
CA GLU A 100 15.24 45.31 3.71
C GLU A 100 16.29 45.24 2.59
N ILE A 101 16.54 44.04 2.09
CA ILE A 101 17.42 43.74 0.97
C ILE A 101 16.59 43.05 -0.11
N ILE A 102 16.53 43.67 -1.29
CA ILE A 102 15.78 43.19 -2.44
C ILE A 102 16.74 42.65 -3.49
N LEU A 103 16.65 41.35 -3.77
CA LEU A 103 17.40 40.71 -4.85
C LEU A 103 16.69 41.01 -6.17
N ILE A 104 17.27 41.88 -7.00
CA ILE A 104 16.63 42.36 -8.24
C ILE A 104 16.87 41.44 -9.43
N ASP A 105 17.95 40.67 -9.40
CA ASP A 105 18.28 39.71 -10.44
C ASP A 105 17.46 38.42 -10.25
N SER A 106 17.23 37.70 -11.36
CA SER A 106 16.58 36.38 -11.36
C SER A 106 17.41 35.31 -10.66
N THR A 107 18.72 35.54 -10.56
CA THR A 107 19.67 34.61 -9.97
C THR A 107 20.64 35.40 -9.10
N HIS A 108 20.91 34.88 -7.91
CA HIS A 108 21.86 35.42 -6.95
C HIS A 108 22.83 34.30 -6.53
N GLU A 109 24.13 34.59 -6.49
CA GLU A 109 25.17 33.62 -6.14
C GLU A 109 26.05 34.20 -5.03
N GLU A 110 25.84 33.71 -3.80
CA GLU A 110 26.56 34.19 -2.62
C GLU A 110 26.51 33.17 -1.49
N SER A 111 27.64 32.99 -0.79
CA SER A 111 27.67 32.36 0.53
C SER A 111 27.70 33.45 1.58
N LEU A 112 26.69 33.49 2.43
CA LEU A 112 26.44 34.56 3.37
C LEU A 112 26.59 34.08 4.82
N VAL A 113 27.36 34.83 5.62
CA VAL A 113 27.42 34.66 7.08
C VAL A 113 26.85 35.92 7.73
N ILE A 114 25.84 35.75 8.57
CA ILE A 114 25.16 36.83 9.29
C ILE A 114 25.54 36.74 10.77
N ASP A 115 26.39 37.66 11.19
CA ASP A 115 26.79 37.87 12.59
C ASP A 115 26.44 39.30 13.02
N LYS A 116 25.17 39.66 12.89
CA LYS A 116 24.66 41.01 13.15
C LYS A 116 23.37 40.94 13.95
N ASN A 117 23.38 41.53 15.14
CA ASN A 117 22.20 41.55 16.01
C ASN A 117 21.19 42.63 15.60
N GLU A 118 20.68 42.53 14.38
CA GLU A 118 19.71 43.45 13.76
C GLU A 118 18.56 42.67 13.10
N GLU A 119 17.50 43.38 12.73
CA GLU A 119 16.38 42.83 11.97
C GLU A 119 16.61 43.01 10.47
N ILE A 120 16.73 41.88 9.77
CA ILE A 120 17.11 41.80 8.36
C ILE A 120 16.00 41.05 7.62
N LEU A 121 15.51 41.66 6.54
CA LEU A 121 14.61 41.04 5.56
C LEU A 121 15.37 40.89 4.25
N ILE A 122 15.55 39.67 3.75
CA ILE A 122 16.07 39.42 2.41
C ILE A 122 14.95 38.80 1.58
N ARG A 123 14.66 39.42 0.43
CA ARG A 123 13.60 38.91 -0.44
C ARG A 123 13.91 39.01 -1.92
N GLY A 124 13.31 38.11 -2.70
CA GLY A 124 13.25 38.27 -4.16
C GLY A 124 12.41 39.48 -4.56
N ALA A 125 12.71 40.06 -5.73
CA ALA A 125 11.98 41.23 -6.24
C ALA A 125 10.51 40.94 -6.58
N ASN A 126 10.18 39.71 -6.98
CA ASN A 126 8.86 39.33 -7.46
C ASN A 126 8.13 38.39 -6.49
N SER A 127 7.04 38.85 -5.89
CA SER A 127 6.19 38.05 -4.98
C SER A 127 5.25 37.08 -5.69
N ASP A 128 4.97 37.32 -6.98
CA ASP A 128 4.03 36.53 -7.78
C ASP A 128 4.73 35.44 -8.61
N GLY A 129 6.06 35.43 -8.59
CA GLY A 129 6.90 34.48 -9.31
C GLY A 129 7.25 34.89 -10.76
N PRO A 130 8.34 34.35 -11.33
CA PRO A 130 9.30 33.44 -10.70
C PRO A 130 10.12 34.13 -9.60
N TYR A 131 10.42 33.38 -8.54
CA TYR A 131 11.24 33.84 -7.41
C TYR A 131 12.71 33.92 -7.79
N THR A 132 13.48 34.73 -7.06
CA THR A 132 14.94 34.80 -7.27
C THR A 132 15.58 33.48 -6.88
N GLN A 133 16.38 32.91 -7.77
CA GLN A 133 17.13 31.69 -7.51
C GLN A 133 18.40 32.00 -6.74
N TRP A 134 18.56 31.45 -5.53
CA TRP A 134 19.80 31.58 -4.76
C TRP A 134 20.65 30.32 -4.93
N ASN A 135 21.76 30.48 -5.65
CA ASN A 135 22.63 29.40 -6.07
C ASN A 135 23.88 29.29 -5.19
N SER A 136 24.40 28.07 -5.09
CA SER A 136 25.73 27.83 -4.52
C SER A 136 26.83 28.33 -5.46
N GLN A 137 27.97 28.69 -4.88
CA GLN A 137 29.10 29.13 -5.65
C GLN A 137 29.72 27.96 -6.44
N THR A 138 29.96 28.19 -7.72
CA THR A 138 30.47 27.13 -8.63
C THR A 138 31.98 26.93 -8.54
N THR A 139 32.71 27.91 -7.98
CA THR A 139 34.17 27.97 -8.02
C THR A 139 34.86 27.32 -6.82
N PHE A 140 34.17 27.17 -5.68
CA PHE A 140 34.68 26.48 -4.50
C PHE A 140 33.53 25.93 -3.65
N LEU A 141 33.80 24.86 -2.90
CA LEU A 141 32.83 24.24 -2.01
C LEU A 141 32.53 25.13 -0.80
N THR A 142 31.29 25.58 -0.67
CA THR A 142 30.81 26.28 0.53
C THR A 142 30.10 25.29 1.44
N ALA A 143 30.20 25.46 2.76
CA ALA A 143 29.45 24.60 3.69
C ALA A 143 27.95 24.98 3.70
N TYR A 144 27.65 26.28 3.57
CA TYR A 144 26.30 26.83 3.66
C TYR A 144 26.03 27.82 2.53
N LEU A 145 24.75 28.11 2.24
CA LEU A 145 24.38 29.31 1.49
C LEU A 145 24.17 30.49 2.44
N ILE A 146 23.46 30.26 3.54
CA ILE A 146 23.23 31.26 4.59
C ILE A 146 23.53 30.62 5.94
N GLU A 147 24.46 31.20 6.67
CA GLU A 147 24.78 30.84 8.05
C GLU A 147 24.45 32.02 8.98
N ILE A 148 23.70 31.77 10.06
CA ILE A 148 23.27 32.81 11.02
C ILE A 148 23.87 32.50 12.39
N TRP A 149 24.57 33.49 12.95
CA TRP A 149 25.18 33.42 14.28
C TRP A 149 24.39 34.22 15.31
N GLN A 150 23.78 35.35 14.90
CA GLN A 150 22.88 36.17 15.74
C GLN A 150 22.00 37.07 14.87
N GLY A 151 20.93 37.62 15.45
CA GLY A 151 20.01 38.54 14.78
C GLY A 151 18.67 37.93 14.38
N TYR A 152 17.88 38.72 13.66
CA TYR A 152 16.52 38.38 13.25
C TYR A 152 16.47 38.36 11.72
N LEU A 153 16.38 37.17 11.12
CA LEU A 153 16.34 37.03 9.68
C LEU A 153 14.95 36.65 9.19
N THR A 154 14.45 37.38 8.20
CA THR A 154 13.31 37.00 7.39
C THR A 154 13.73 36.74 5.95
N LEU A 155 13.35 35.60 5.38
CA LEU A 155 13.58 35.21 3.98
C LEU A 155 12.23 35.10 3.26
N GLN A 156 12.10 35.74 2.09
CA GLN A 156 10.86 35.71 1.30
C GLN A 156 11.09 35.61 -0.20
N TYR A 157 10.24 34.85 -0.91
CA TYR A 157 10.21 34.80 -2.39
C TYR A 157 11.55 34.40 -3.00
N ILE A 158 12.18 33.36 -2.44
CA ILE A 158 13.48 32.84 -2.88
C ILE A 158 13.35 31.35 -3.21
N ASP A 159 13.91 30.98 -4.37
CA ASP A 159 14.08 29.60 -4.80
C ASP A 159 15.52 29.16 -4.48
N PHE A 160 15.68 28.30 -3.48
CA PHE A 160 16.95 27.64 -3.22
C PHE A 160 17.06 26.38 -4.08
N VAL A 161 18.00 26.39 -5.02
CA VAL A 161 18.16 25.33 -6.03
C VAL A 161 19.59 24.83 -6.09
N TYR A 162 19.74 23.54 -6.40
CA TYR A 162 21.03 22.96 -6.76
C TYR A 162 21.38 23.29 -8.21
N VAL A 163 22.65 23.61 -8.47
CA VAL A 163 23.12 23.91 -9.84
C VAL A 163 23.95 22.73 -10.36
N LEU A 164 23.51 22.13 -11.45
CA LEU A 164 24.30 21.15 -12.21
C LEU A 164 25.33 21.90 -13.06
N THR A 165 26.60 21.55 -12.93
CA THR A 165 27.69 22.12 -13.75
C THR A 165 28.19 21.09 -14.75
N THR A 166 28.78 21.54 -15.85
CA THR A 166 29.35 20.65 -16.88
C THR A 166 30.78 20.19 -16.58
N ASP A 167 31.33 20.57 -15.42
CA ASP A 167 32.72 20.35 -15.02
C ASP A 167 32.93 19.03 -14.27
N THR A 168 34.20 18.66 -14.05
CA THR A 168 34.62 17.41 -13.38
C THR A 168 34.10 17.21 -11.95
N ILE A 169 33.56 18.27 -11.31
CA ILE A 169 32.73 18.19 -10.11
C ILE A 169 31.32 18.61 -10.57
N PRO A 170 30.44 17.66 -10.93
CA PRO A 170 29.26 17.94 -11.76
C PRO A 170 28.14 18.74 -11.07
N MET A 171 28.34 19.17 -9.83
CA MET A 171 27.30 19.84 -9.03
C MET A 171 27.92 20.92 -8.14
N ALA A 172 27.39 22.14 -8.22
CA ALA A 172 27.65 23.21 -7.27
C ALA A 172 26.54 23.20 -6.21
N THR A 173 26.87 22.66 -5.04
CA THR A 173 25.96 22.52 -3.90
C THR A 173 26.71 22.91 -2.63
N PRO A 174 26.03 23.45 -1.61
CA PRO A 174 26.64 23.53 -0.29
C PRO A 174 26.94 22.11 0.20
N SER A 175 28.10 21.93 0.82
CA SER A 175 28.53 20.63 1.34
C SER A 175 27.77 20.24 2.63
N ASN A 176 27.02 21.16 3.24
CA ASN A 176 26.29 20.92 4.47
C ASN A 176 24.80 21.29 4.36
N ASN A 177 24.42 22.58 4.46
CA ASN A 177 23.00 22.98 4.47
C ASN A 177 22.72 24.22 3.61
N PHE A 178 21.48 24.47 3.20
CA PHE A 178 21.16 25.74 2.54
C PHE A 178 21.14 26.86 3.57
N VAL A 179 20.32 26.71 4.60
CA VAL A 179 20.23 27.65 5.72
C VAL A 179 20.67 26.94 6.99
N SER A 180 21.61 27.51 7.71
CA SER A 180 22.07 27.00 9.01
C SER A 180 22.05 28.07 10.07
N ILE A 181 21.50 27.76 11.24
CA ILE A 181 21.64 28.58 12.44
C ILE A 181 22.60 27.89 13.38
N ARG A 182 23.62 28.64 13.81
CA ARG A 182 24.67 28.20 14.74
C ARG A 182 24.89 29.28 15.80
N SER A 183 23.81 29.63 16.49
CA SER A 183 23.90 30.65 17.51
C SER A 183 24.73 30.17 18.69
N GLN A 184 25.58 31.05 19.22
CA GLN A 184 26.24 30.85 20.52
C GLN A 184 25.40 31.43 21.68
N SER A 185 24.28 32.08 21.36
CA SER A 185 23.40 32.76 22.31
C SER A 185 21.95 32.72 21.81
N TYR A 186 21.23 31.64 22.16
CA TYR A 186 19.85 31.38 21.74
C TYR A 186 18.83 32.49 22.04
N ILE A 187 19.12 33.46 22.92
CA ILE A 187 18.18 34.52 23.32
C ILE A 187 17.96 35.61 22.26
N SER A 188 18.79 35.67 21.22
CA SER A 188 18.77 36.77 20.23
C SER A 188 18.79 36.29 18.79
N THR A 189 18.27 35.09 18.52
CA THR A 189 18.25 34.53 17.16
C THR A 189 16.84 34.12 16.76
N TYR A 190 16.34 34.76 15.71
CA TYR A 190 15.00 34.53 15.17
C TYR A 190 15.12 34.27 13.67
N ILE A 191 14.39 33.27 13.20
CA ILE A 191 14.29 33.02 11.77
C ILE A 191 12.84 32.89 11.34
N THR A 192 12.52 33.58 10.25
CA THR A 192 11.24 33.50 9.56
C THR A 192 11.52 33.20 8.09
N ILE A 193 10.95 32.14 7.55
CA ILE A 193 11.08 31.75 6.14
C ILE A 193 9.66 31.62 5.59
N GLU A 194 9.31 32.46 4.63
CA GLU A 194 7.96 32.52 4.08
C GLU A 194 7.99 32.52 2.55
N TYR A 195 7.09 31.76 1.91
CA TYR A 195 6.99 31.75 0.44
C TYR A 195 8.33 31.44 -0.24
N CYS A 196 9.09 30.50 0.32
CA CYS A 196 10.36 30.03 -0.24
C CYS A 196 10.23 28.60 -0.75
N ASN A 197 10.99 28.28 -1.80
CA ASN A 197 11.04 26.93 -2.36
C ASN A 197 12.44 26.35 -2.19
N PHE A 198 12.52 25.11 -1.73
CA PHE A 198 13.73 24.34 -1.56
C PHE A 198 13.63 23.11 -2.47
N ARG A 199 14.42 23.07 -3.53
CA ARG A 199 14.35 22.00 -4.55
C ARG A 199 15.64 21.21 -4.58
N GLY A 200 15.51 19.90 -4.42
CA GLY A 200 16.54 18.90 -4.61
C GLY A 200 16.74 18.46 -6.05
N LEU A 201 17.66 17.51 -6.26
CA LEU A 201 17.98 16.91 -7.57
C LEU A 201 17.31 15.55 -7.81
N GLY A 202 16.45 15.12 -6.89
CA GLY A 202 15.77 13.83 -6.91
C GLY A 202 16.70 12.63 -6.61
N ASN A 203 16.12 11.44 -6.64
CA ASN A 203 16.82 10.18 -6.34
C ASN A 203 17.57 9.58 -7.53
N GLU A 204 17.29 10.03 -8.76
CA GLU A 204 17.76 9.37 -9.99
C GLU A 204 19.17 9.80 -10.45
N GLN A 205 19.67 10.94 -9.97
CA GLN A 205 20.89 11.56 -10.52
C GLN A 205 22.18 11.27 -9.72
N GLY A 206 22.15 10.31 -8.78
CA GLY A 206 23.32 10.05 -7.93
C GLY A 206 23.73 11.25 -7.06
N SER A 207 22.74 12.09 -6.69
CA SER A 207 22.91 13.30 -5.89
C SER A 207 23.86 13.06 -4.72
N GLN A 208 24.86 13.93 -4.57
CA GLN A 208 25.57 14.02 -3.30
C GLN A 208 24.55 14.34 -2.20
N GLN A 209 24.62 13.61 -1.10
CA GLN A 209 23.72 13.85 0.03
C GLN A 209 24.13 15.16 0.71
N THR A 210 23.37 16.23 0.49
CA THR A 210 23.42 17.41 1.36
C THR A 210 22.88 17.01 2.74
N ASN A 211 23.36 17.62 3.82
CA ASN A 211 22.96 17.19 5.16
C ASN A 211 21.48 17.50 5.42
N SER A 212 21.07 18.76 5.27
CA SER A 212 19.67 19.19 5.35
C SER A 212 19.44 20.46 4.51
N MET A 213 18.20 20.88 4.33
CA MET A 213 17.90 22.16 3.70
C MET A 213 17.96 23.29 4.73
N ILE A 214 17.33 23.09 5.89
CA ILE A 214 17.33 24.02 7.02
C ILE A 214 17.80 23.27 8.27
N GLU A 215 18.93 23.69 8.82
CA GLU A 215 19.45 23.18 10.08
C GLU A 215 19.45 24.27 11.16
N ILE A 216 18.77 24.01 12.27
CA ILE A 216 18.70 24.93 13.41
C ILE A 216 19.43 24.33 14.60
N TYR A 217 20.51 25.00 15.02
CA TYR A 217 21.11 24.84 16.34
C TYR A 217 20.97 26.14 17.10
N GLU A 218 20.15 26.11 18.16
CA GLU A 218 19.95 27.22 19.08
C GLU A 218 19.27 28.45 18.46
N ALA A 219 17.96 28.57 18.64
CA ALA A 219 17.20 29.76 18.23
C ALA A 219 16.14 30.12 19.28
N TYR A 220 15.76 31.37 19.39
CA TYR A 220 14.59 31.71 20.20
C TYR A 220 13.31 31.25 19.48
N ARG A 221 13.18 31.63 18.21
CA ARG A 221 11.99 31.34 17.39
C ARG A 221 12.37 30.93 15.98
N VAL A 222 11.72 29.87 15.51
CA VAL A 222 11.78 29.34 14.15
C VAL A 222 10.37 29.34 13.58
N LEU A 223 10.17 30.04 12.46
CA LEU A 223 8.92 30.09 11.73
C LEU A 223 9.18 29.75 10.26
N VAL A 224 8.55 28.69 9.77
CA VAL A 224 8.53 28.32 8.35
C VAL A 224 7.08 28.28 7.89
N LYS A 225 6.73 29.03 6.85
CA LYS A 225 5.33 29.22 6.45
C LYS A 225 5.19 29.28 4.94
N ASP A 226 4.17 28.64 4.39
CA ASP A 226 3.84 28.71 2.95
C ASP A 226 5.05 28.37 2.06
N CYS A 227 5.88 27.41 2.48
CA CYS A 227 7.11 26.99 1.77
C CYS A 227 6.92 25.65 1.05
N SER A 228 7.79 25.35 0.09
CA SER A 228 7.85 24.02 -0.53
C SER A 228 9.23 23.39 -0.40
N PHE A 229 9.25 22.08 -0.18
CA PHE A 229 10.43 21.23 -0.11
C PHE A 229 10.19 20.05 -1.05
N SER A 230 11.06 19.86 -2.05
CA SER A 230 10.80 18.84 -3.07
C SER A 230 12.03 18.11 -3.57
N SER A 231 11.85 16.86 -3.97
CA SER A 231 12.82 16.06 -4.72
C SER A 231 14.19 15.98 -4.04
N ALA A 232 14.23 15.77 -2.73
CA ALA A 232 15.47 15.86 -1.95
C ALA A 232 15.98 14.46 -1.54
N ASN A 233 17.30 14.26 -1.59
CA ASN A 233 17.97 13.10 -1.00
C ASN A 233 19.03 13.60 -0.01
N LEU A 234 18.79 13.42 1.29
CA LEU A 234 19.47 14.13 2.36
C LEU A 234 20.00 13.17 3.43
N VAL A 235 21.09 13.56 4.10
CA VAL A 235 21.64 12.79 5.25
C VAL A 235 20.72 12.88 6.47
N TYR A 236 20.01 13.99 6.64
CA TYR A 236 19.00 14.23 7.67
C TYR A 236 17.67 14.66 7.03
N ALA A 237 16.69 15.03 7.83
CA ALA A 237 15.45 15.61 7.32
C ALA A 237 15.69 16.98 6.67
N PRO A 238 14.89 17.39 5.65
CA PRO A 238 14.91 18.75 5.09
C PRO A 238 14.93 19.84 6.15
N ILE A 239 14.10 19.71 7.18
CA ILE A 239 14.13 20.58 8.35
C ILE A 239 14.60 19.77 9.54
N ARG A 240 15.73 20.18 10.11
CA ARG A 240 16.26 19.65 11.37
C ARG A 240 16.39 20.77 12.37
N ALA A 241 15.76 20.63 13.53
CA ALA A 241 15.78 21.68 14.55
C ALA A 241 16.10 21.14 15.94
N GLN A 242 17.00 21.84 16.65
CA GLN A 242 17.39 21.56 18.02
C GLN A 242 17.62 22.87 18.79
N GLY A 243 17.20 22.91 20.05
CA GLY A 243 17.49 24.04 20.95
C GLY A 243 16.68 25.30 20.65
N TYR A 244 15.35 25.17 20.52
CA TYR A 244 14.45 26.31 20.29
C TYR A 244 13.49 26.57 21.44
N PHE A 245 12.95 27.80 21.56
CA PHE A 245 11.80 28.09 22.45
C PHE A 245 10.46 28.00 21.71
N GLN A 246 10.44 28.42 20.45
CA GLN A 246 9.25 28.38 19.60
C GLN A 246 9.60 27.82 18.24
N PHE A 247 9.00 26.70 17.86
CA PHE A 247 9.16 26.10 16.55
C PHE A 247 7.80 25.98 15.88
N SER A 248 7.67 26.55 14.69
CA SER A 248 6.43 26.51 13.92
C SER A 248 6.69 26.25 12.44
N VAL A 249 6.00 25.26 11.88
CA VAL A 249 5.95 24.99 10.44
C VAL A 249 4.50 24.89 10.00
N SER A 250 4.10 25.71 9.03
CA SER A 250 2.70 25.72 8.59
C SER A 250 2.49 25.93 7.11
N ASN A 251 1.38 25.39 6.60
CA ASN A 251 0.94 25.54 5.21
C ASN A 251 2.04 25.22 4.18
N SER A 252 2.97 24.34 4.53
CA SER A 252 4.12 24.00 3.70
C SER A 252 3.95 22.62 3.07
N ASN A 253 4.59 22.41 1.93
CA ASN A 253 4.53 21.16 1.19
C ASN A 253 5.89 20.44 1.19
N PHE A 254 5.89 19.14 1.45
CA PHE A 254 7.04 18.25 1.40
C PHE A 254 6.70 17.12 0.43
N THR A 255 7.41 17.03 -0.70
CA THR A 255 7.09 16.06 -1.75
C THR A 255 8.35 15.35 -2.26
N ASP A 256 8.29 14.03 -2.42
CA ASP A 256 9.41 13.22 -2.95
C ASP A 256 10.71 13.43 -2.17
N ILE A 257 10.63 13.22 -0.87
CA ILE A 257 11.77 13.42 0.04
C ILE A 257 12.31 12.07 0.49
N ASN A 258 13.62 11.89 0.37
CA ASN A 258 14.37 10.82 1.02
C ASN A 258 15.30 11.46 2.06
N GLY A 259 14.86 11.46 3.31
CA GLY A 259 15.64 11.95 4.44
C GLY A 259 16.36 10.82 5.16
N GLY A 260 17.29 11.18 6.04
CA GLY A 260 18.07 10.23 6.85
C GLY A 260 17.23 9.31 7.74
N ASP A 261 17.23 9.56 9.05
CA ASP A 261 16.37 8.80 9.97
C ASP A 261 14.88 9.19 9.82
N THR A 262 14.63 10.46 9.49
CA THR A 262 13.28 11.02 9.30
C THR A 262 13.16 11.58 7.89
N GLY A 263 12.05 11.32 7.19
CA GLY A 263 11.88 11.79 5.82
C GLY A 263 11.77 13.30 5.70
N ALA A 264 10.85 13.98 6.40
CA ALA A 264 10.60 15.41 6.15
C ALA A 264 11.04 16.37 7.28
N MET A 265 10.76 16.03 8.53
CA MET A 265 10.99 16.96 9.64
C MET A 265 11.45 16.27 10.92
N GLU A 266 12.65 16.63 11.38
CA GLU A 266 13.22 16.15 12.64
C GLU A 266 13.31 17.28 13.66
N VAL A 267 12.53 17.18 14.73
CA VAL A 267 12.40 18.19 15.77
C VAL A 267 12.89 17.61 17.09
N ILE A 268 14.07 18.04 17.50
CA ILE A 268 14.79 17.57 18.68
C ILE A 268 14.65 18.62 19.78
N TYR A 269 14.62 18.20 21.05
CA TYR A 269 14.39 19.00 22.26
C TYR A 269 14.64 20.51 22.13
N GLY A 270 13.71 21.29 22.66
CA GLY A 270 13.86 22.74 22.80
C GLY A 270 14.81 23.16 23.93
N ASN A 271 15.00 24.46 24.06
CA ASN A 271 15.78 25.08 25.12
C ASN A 271 14.90 25.44 26.32
N GLY A 272 15.41 25.13 27.52
CA GLY A 272 14.69 25.33 28.78
C GLY A 272 13.48 24.40 28.95
N GLY A 273 12.79 24.55 30.09
CA GLY A 273 11.60 23.76 30.44
C GLY A 273 10.28 24.31 29.89
N GLN A 274 10.30 25.22 28.91
CA GLN A 274 9.09 25.86 28.38
C GLN A 274 9.24 26.22 26.90
N TYR A 275 9.16 25.22 26.02
CA TYR A 275 9.14 25.43 24.57
C TYR A 275 7.87 24.89 23.91
N ASN A 276 7.58 25.41 22.71
CA ASN A 276 6.38 25.11 21.94
C ASN A 276 6.73 24.58 20.55
N ILE A 277 6.00 23.56 20.11
CA ILE A 277 6.09 22.98 18.77
C ILE A 277 4.71 23.08 18.12
N SER A 278 4.63 23.67 16.92
CA SER A 278 3.40 23.80 16.14
C SER A 278 3.62 23.41 14.68
N ILE A 279 3.09 22.28 14.26
CA ILE A 279 3.16 21.78 12.87
C ILE A 279 1.74 21.66 12.34
N GLN A 280 1.33 22.57 11.45
CA GLN A 280 -0.09 22.64 11.05
C GLN A 280 -0.33 22.95 9.58
N GLY A 281 -1.36 22.32 9.00
CA GLY A 281 -1.79 22.65 7.62
C GLY A 281 -0.78 22.22 6.55
N ASN A 282 0.17 21.35 6.87
CA ASN A 282 1.21 20.94 5.94
C ASN A 282 0.80 19.69 5.14
N ILE A 283 1.41 19.51 3.98
CA ILE A 283 1.28 18.31 3.15
C ILE A 283 2.63 17.59 3.14
N PHE A 284 2.61 16.30 3.46
CA PHE A 284 3.75 15.40 3.35
C PHE A 284 3.33 14.28 2.40
N ASP A 285 3.97 14.22 1.23
CA ASP A 285 3.65 13.22 0.21
C ASP A 285 4.92 12.53 -0.26
N ASN A 286 4.93 11.21 -0.20
CA ASN A 286 6.07 10.38 -0.58
C ASN A 286 7.37 10.76 0.17
N CYS A 287 7.25 11.01 1.48
CA CYS A 287 8.40 11.23 2.36
C CYS A 287 8.89 9.89 2.93
N VAL A 288 10.17 9.60 2.74
CA VAL A 288 10.82 8.36 3.15
C VAL A 288 11.94 8.68 4.11
N GLY A 289 11.90 8.09 5.30
CA GLY A 289 13.02 8.08 6.24
C GLY A 289 13.41 6.66 6.59
N ALA A 290 14.64 6.44 7.02
CA ALA A 290 15.11 5.12 7.43
C ALA A 290 14.26 4.57 8.58
N LYS A 291 13.85 5.42 9.53
CA LYS A 291 13.04 5.05 10.71
C LYS A 291 11.64 5.64 10.68
N TYR A 292 11.52 6.94 10.42
CA TYR A 292 10.28 7.68 10.54
C TYR A 292 9.95 8.33 9.19
N GLY A 293 8.77 8.08 8.64
CA GLY A 293 8.49 8.52 7.27
C GLY A 293 8.30 10.03 7.15
N ALA A 294 7.38 10.66 7.88
CA ALA A 294 7.13 12.10 7.74
C ALA A 294 7.82 12.94 8.82
N ILE A 295 7.41 12.77 10.08
CA ILE A 295 7.77 13.69 11.18
C ILE A 295 8.32 12.89 12.35
N SER A 296 9.36 13.42 13.00
CA SER A 296 9.88 12.90 14.27
C SER A 296 10.02 14.04 15.27
N VAL A 297 9.44 13.87 16.45
CA VAL A 297 9.55 14.80 17.59
C VAL A 297 10.18 14.07 18.77
N ILE A 298 11.41 14.46 19.15
CA ILE A 298 12.19 13.82 20.21
C ILE A 298 12.48 14.82 21.35
N ALA A 299 11.76 14.66 22.46
CA ALA A 299 11.75 15.55 23.62
C ALA A 299 12.02 14.79 24.94
N ILE A 300 13.16 14.09 25.02
CA ILE A 300 13.51 13.18 26.12
C ILE A 300 14.34 13.81 27.26
N ASN A 301 14.97 14.97 27.03
CA ASN A 301 16.03 15.50 27.90
C ASN A 301 15.57 16.54 28.92
N GLN A 302 14.27 16.88 29.00
CA GLN A 302 13.78 17.96 29.85
C GLN A 302 12.43 17.61 30.49
N ASP A 303 12.20 18.11 31.71
CA ASP A 303 11.05 17.75 32.55
C ASP A 303 9.72 18.41 32.14
N THR A 304 9.73 19.40 31.24
CA THR A 304 8.48 19.98 30.72
C THR A 304 8.68 20.58 29.33
N VAL A 305 8.06 19.99 28.32
CA VAL A 305 7.72 20.72 27.10
C VAL A 305 6.39 21.42 27.34
N TYR A 306 6.23 22.70 26.96
CA TYR A 306 5.02 23.43 27.30
C TYR A 306 3.82 22.96 26.47
N SER A 307 3.95 22.96 25.15
CA SER A 307 2.89 22.47 24.26
C SER A 307 3.44 21.89 22.96
N VAL A 308 2.82 20.81 22.50
CA VAL A 308 3.05 20.27 21.15
C VAL A 308 1.73 20.11 20.42
N SER A 309 1.68 20.67 19.22
CA SER A 309 0.53 20.65 18.33
C SER A 309 0.98 20.20 16.94
N VAL A 310 0.51 19.03 16.49
CA VAL A 310 0.67 18.55 15.11
C VAL A 310 -0.72 18.29 14.57
N ARG A 311 -1.30 19.24 13.84
CA ARG A 311 -2.74 19.21 13.51
C ARG A 311 -3.04 19.61 12.07
N SER A 312 -4.14 19.13 11.53
CA SER A 312 -4.59 19.55 10.18
C SER A 312 -3.55 19.29 9.08
N ASN A 313 -2.68 18.29 9.23
CA ASN A 313 -1.71 17.91 8.21
C ASN A 313 -2.24 16.75 7.37
N GLN A 314 -1.81 16.68 6.11
CA GLN A 314 -2.04 15.54 5.24
C GLN A 314 -0.73 14.77 5.09
N ILE A 315 -0.71 13.49 5.46
CA ILE A 315 0.48 12.64 5.47
C ILE A 315 0.19 11.41 4.63
N LYS A 316 0.77 11.39 3.42
CA LYS A 316 0.42 10.44 2.36
C LYS A 316 1.64 9.71 1.84
N ASN A 317 1.49 8.42 1.57
CA ASN A 317 2.51 7.59 0.93
C ASN A 317 3.87 7.58 1.64
N CYS A 318 3.93 7.99 2.92
CA CYS A 318 5.17 8.12 3.65
C CYS A 318 5.64 6.76 4.19
N ALA A 319 6.94 6.58 4.34
CA ALA A 319 7.51 5.28 4.69
C ALA A 319 8.69 5.37 5.66
N GLY A 320 8.70 4.48 6.67
CA GLY A 320 9.83 4.33 7.60
C GLY A 320 9.85 2.96 8.29
N SER A 321 10.97 2.56 8.90
CA SER A 321 11.09 1.23 9.54
C SER A 321 10.34 1.11 10.87
N ILE A 322 10.08 2.25 11.55
CA ILE A 322 9.35 2.35 12.82
C ILE A 322 7.93 2.83 12.56
N THR A 323 7.73 3.87 11.77
CA THR A 323 6.39 4.34 11.35
C THR A 323 6.49 5.08 10.04
N GLY A 324 5.44 5.03 9.21
CA GLY A 324 5.36 5.78 7.97
C GLY A 324 4.94 7.24 8.19
N GLY A 325 4.13 7.53 9.20
CA GLY A 325 3.67 8.89 9.48
C GLY A 325 4.52 9.61 10.53
N ILE A 326 3.98 9.77 11.74
CA ILE A 326 4.54 10.62 12.80
C ILE A 326 5.12 9.80 13.95
N TYR A 327 6.30 10.20 14.43
CA TYR A 327 6.94 9.62 15.60
C TYR A 327 7.08 10.64 16.72
N PHE A 328 6.75 10.22 17.94
CA PHE A 328 6.93 11.02 19.15
C PHE A 328 7.73 10.21 20.16
N HIS A 329 8.76 10.81 20.74
CA HIS A 329 9.47 10.26 21.89
C HIS A 329 9.68 11.34 22.94
N TYR A 330 8.98 11.26 24.07
CA TYR A 330 8.97 12.34 25.05
C TYR A 330 8.78 11.86 26.48
N ASN A 331 9.16 12.72 27.43
CA ASN A 331 8.87 12.50 28.85
C ASN A 331 7.50 13.11 29.21
N ILE A 332 7.42 14.45 29.21
CA ILE A 332 6.27 15.22 29.70
C ILE A 332 5.96 16.37 28.72
N PHE A 333 4.74 16.39 28.20
CA PHE A 333 4.14 17.55 27.53
C PHE A 333 3.14 18.22 28.48
N GLY A 334 3.11 19.56 28.52
CA GLY A 334 2.06 20.32 29.19
C GLY A 334 0.72 20.19 28.46
N SER A 335 0.74 20.20 27.12
CA SER A 335 -0.38 19.81 26.27
C SER A 335 0.10 19.08 25.01
N LEU A 336 -0.71 18.12 24.56
CA LEU A 336 -0.49 17.36 23.32
C LEU A 336 -1.77 17.45 22.47
N ASN A 337 -1.63 17.95 21.25
CA ASN A 337 -2.72 18.04 20.29
C ASN A 337 -2.27 17.44 18.95
N LEU A 338 -2.89 16.34 18.54
CA LEU A 338 -2.60 15.60 17.32
C LEU A 338 -3.84 15.52 16.40
N SER A 339 -4.75 16.49 16.52
CA SER A 339 -6.09 16.46 15.93
C SER A 339 -6.13 16.74 14.43
N SER A 340 -7.20 16.27 13.78
CA SER A 340 -7.54 16.59 12.40
C SER A 340 -6.44 16.29 11.36
N ASN A 341 -5.56 15.32 11.61
CA ASN A 341 -4.61 14.89 10.59
C ASN A 341 -5.24 13.83 9.69
N THR A 342 -4.85 13.80 8.41
CA THR A 342 -5.30 12.78 7.44
C THR A 342 -4.11 11.94 7.03
N PHE A 343 -4.18 10.64 7.31
CA PHE A 343 -3.15 9.67 6.97
C PHE A 343 -3.61 8.78 5.81
N ILE A 344 -2.83 8.70 4.73
CA ILE A 344 -3.21 7.96 3.52
C ILE A 344 -2.04 7.09 3.08
N ASP A 345 -2.23 5.78 3.10
CA ASP A 345 -1.34 4.79 2.50
C ASP A 345 0.12 4.89 2.99
N ASN A 346 0.29 5.35 4.23
CA ASN A 346 1.57 5.30 4.91
C ASN A 346 1.92 3.84 5.19
N ARG A 347 3.21 3.52 5.11
CA ARG A 347 3.68 2.14 5.23
C ARG A 347 4.88 2.02 6.13
N ARG A 348 5.01 0.87 6.76
CA ARG A 348 6.24 0.50 7.43
C ARG A 348 7.12 -0.33 6.51
N THR A 349 8.39 0.00 6.41
CA THR A 349 9.33 -0.69 5.51
C THR A 349 9.90 -1.96 6.15
N SER A 350 9.89 -2.07 7.48
CA SER A 350 10.33 -3.27 8.20
C SER A 350 9.13 -4.18 8.50
N PRO A 351 9.04 -5.37 7.89
CA PRO A 351 7.91 -6.26 8.03
C PRO A 351 7.97 -7.03 9.35
N ILE A 352 7.38 -6.48 10.40
CA ILE A 352 7.01 -7.28 11.57
C ILE A 352 5.56 -7.71 11.37
N PRO A 353 5.28 -9.03 11.24
CA PRO A 353 3.92 -9.52 11.08
C PRO A 353 3.01 -9.00 12.19
N ASN A 354 1.83 -8.48 11.84
CA ASN A 354 0.80 -7.95 12.73
C ASN A 354 1.11 -6.61 13.44
N ASP A 355 2.27 -5.98 13.20
CA ASP A 355 2.58 -4.68 13.80
C ASP A 355 2.12 -3.55 12.86
N ARG A 356 1.05 -2.86 13.27
CA ARG A 356 0.23 -1.98 12.43
C ARG A 356 0.51 -0.49 12.54
N LYS A 357 1.59 -0.07 13.23
CA LYS A 357 1.97 1.34 13.53
C LYS A 357 2.35 2.24 12.32
N GLN A 358 1.61 2.16 11.24
CA GLN A 358 1.89 2.79 9.96
C GLN A 358 1.78 4.32 10.02
N ASP A 359 0.85 4.86 10.82
CA ASP A 359 0.55 6.29 10.81
C ASP A 359 1.17 7.04 11.97
N ALA A 360 1.16 6.46 13.17
CA ALA A 360 1.78 7.10 14.31
C ALA A 360 2.37 6.10 15.29
N HIS A 361 3.53 6.46 15.86
CA HIS A 361 4.11 5.78 17.01
C HIS A 361 4.49 6.80 18.08
N ILE A 362 3.90 6.65 19.26
CA ILE A 362 4.09 7.52 20.41
C ILE A 362 4.79 6.75 21.53
N HIS A 363 6.02 7.12 21.82
CA HIS A 363 6.80 6.60 22.94
C HIS A 363 6.86 7.63 24.07
N LYS A 364 6.21 7.32 25.20
CA LYS A 364 6.18 8.16 26.40
C LYS A 364 6.99 7.53 27.53
N ARG A 365 7.94 8.26 28.11
CA ARG A 365 8.87 7.73 29.13
C ARG A 365 8.34 7.76 30.57
N GLY A 366 7.53 8.75 30.96
CA GLY A 366 7.13 8.94 32.37
C GLY A 366 5.65 9.23 32.59
N ARG A 367 5.10 8.84 33.74
CA ARG A 367 3.68 9.02 34.15
C ARG A 367 3.39 10.44 34.64
N GLN A 368 4.40 11.12 35.22
CA GLN A 368 4.22 12.42 35.88
C GLN A 368 4.00 13.57 34.89
N THR A 369 2.78 13.82 34.47
CA THR A 369 2.39 15.23 34.26
C THR A 369 1.79 15.74 35.57
N LYS A 370 1.98 17.02 35.88
CA LYS A 370 1.02 17.72 36.73
C LYS A 370 -0.35 17.65 36.04
N GLY A 371 -1.24 16.77 36.49
CA GLY A 371 -2.61 16.66 35.97
C GLY A 371 -2.99 15.34 35.29
N PHE A 372 -2.10 14.33 35.23
CA PHE A 372 -2.50 12.95 34.92
C PHE A 372 -3.14 12.32 36.16
N ASP A 373 -4.39 12.70 36.43
CA ASP A 373 -5.33 11.92 37.26
C ASP A 373 -6.21 10.99 36.37
N TYR A 374 -5.87 10.83 35.08
CA TYR A 374 -6.69 10.06 34.14
C TYR A 374 -6.46 8.55 34.26
N ILE A 375 -7.58 7.86 34.48
CA ILE A 375 -7.70 6.40 34.68
C ILE A 375 -7.54 5.62 33.36
N ASP A 376 -7.40 6.29 32.20
CA ASP A 376 -7.30 5.65 30.88
C ASP A 376 -6.37 6.39 29.89
N SER A 377 -5.22 5.78 29.60
CA SER A 377 -4.21 6.22 28.62
C SER A 377 -4.70 6.15 27.18
N LEU A 378 -5.56 5.18 26.85
CA LEU A 378 -6.13 5.01 25.52
C LEU A 378 -7.02 6.19 25.17
N GLN A 379 -7.94 6.54 26.06
CA GLN A 379 -8.82 7.70 25.89
C GLN A 379 -8.03 9.00 25.75
N TYR A 380 -6.92 9.16 26.48
CA TYR A 380 -6.05 10.33 26.37
C TYR A 380 -5.50 10.50 24.95
N PHE A 381 -4.93 9.44 24.37
CA PHE A 381 -4.38 9.50 23.02
C PHE A 381 -5.47 9.59 21.95
N GLN A 382 -6.61 8.92 22.12
CA GLN A 382 -7.76 9.08 21.22
C GLN A 382 -8.25 10.53 21.19
N ASN A 383 -8.34 11.19 22.36
CA ASN A 383 -8.70 12.61 22.46
C ASN A 383 -7.65 13.51 21.80
N ALA A 384 -6.36 13.19 21.94
CA ALA A 384 -5.30 13.94 21.28
C ALA A 384 -5.44 13.89 19.75
N PHE A 385 -5.89 12.75 19.19
CA PHE A 385 -6.11 12.55 17.76
C PHE A 385 -7.50 12.94 17.25
N ALA A 386 -8.33 13.61 18.05
CA ALA A 386 -9.72 13.93 17.70
C ALA A 386 -9.87 14.48 16.26
N GLY A 387 -10.82 13.91 15.50
CA GLY A 387 -11.09 14.29 14.11
C GLY A 387 -10.01 13.89 13.10
N SER A 388 -9.01 13.09 13.47
CA SER A 388 -8.02 12.57 12.52
C SER A 388 -8.52 11.31 11.82
N GLU A 389 -8.08 11.09 10.59
CA GLU A 389 -8.52 10.02 9.70
C GLU A 389 -7.34 9.20 9.15
N SER A 390 -7.59 7.94 8.81
CA SER A 390 -6.63 7.00 8.23
C SER A 390 -7.23 6.06 7.18
N THR A 391 -6.42 5.60 6.21
CA THR A 391 -6.73 4.44 5.35
C THR A 391 -6.31 3.09 5.95
N ASN A 392 -5.68 3.09 7.12
CA ASN A 392 -5.17 1.91 7.81
C ASN A 392 -5.86 1.70 9.18
N PRO A 393 -6.37 0.50 9.51
CA PRO A 393 -6.89 0.20 10.84
C PRO A 393 -5.76 -0.08 11.85
N LEU A 394 -5.99 0.23 13.13
CA LEU A 394 -5.02 0.06 14.22
C LEU A 394 -3.67 0.74 13.92
N SER A 395 -3.70 1.87 13.22
CA SER A 395 -2.52 2.50 12.63
C SER A 395 -1.73 3.39 13.59
N VAL A 396 -2.31 3.71 14.74
CA VAL A 396 -1.66 4.45 15.83
C VAL A 396 -1.26 3.47 16.92
N PHE A 397 0.02 3.50 17.27
CA PHE A 397 0.59 2.75 18.39
C PHE A 397 1.13 3.72 19.44
N PHE A 398 0.86 3.44 20.72
CA PHE A 398 1.50 4.14 21.82
C PHE A 398 2.07 3.18 22.85
N GLU A 399 3.15 3.60 23.51
CA GLU A 399 3.77 2.88 24.62
C GLU A 399 4.18 3.84 25.74
N ILE A 400 3.97 3.40 26.99
CA ILE A 400 4.32 4.14 28.20
C ILE A 400 5.27 3.27 29.05
N ASP A 401 6.54 3.70 29.20
CA ASP A 401 7.58 2.89 29.86
C ASP A 401 7.24 2.52 31.31
N GLU A 402 6.77 3.47 32.12
CA GLU A 402 6.54 3.26 33.56
C GLU A 402 5.41 2.26 33.86
N ASP A 403 4.39 2.19 33.01
CA ASP A 403 3.21 1.35 33.21
C ASP A 403 3.25 0.07 32.35
N SER A 404 4.25 -0.07 31.46
CA SER A 404 4.30 -1.13 30.44
C SER A 404 3.03 -1.22 29.60
N ASP A 405 2.30 -0.10 29.47
CA ASP A 405 1.06 -0.01 28.72
C ASP A 405 1.39 0.28 27.26
N GLN A 406 1.02 -0.65 26.40
CA GLN A 406 1.28 -0.61 24.97
C GLN A 406 0.02 -1.01 24.24
N ARG A 407 -0.52 -0.11 23.41
CA ARG A 407 -1.80 -0.35 22.72
C ARG A 407 -1.80 0.23 21.32
N TYR A 408 -2.67 -0.35 20.51
CA TYR A 408 -3.02 0.16 19.19
C TYR A 408 -4.45 0.70 19.24
N PHE A 409 -4.74 1.69 18.41
CA PHE A 409 -6.11 2.12 18.16
C PHE A 409 -6.27 2.63 16.73
N SER A 410 -7.49 2.59 16.23
CA SER A 410 -7.85 3.06 14.89
C SER A 410 -8.26 4.53 14.90
N LEU A 411 -7.90 5.24 13.84
CA LEU A 411 -8.46 6.57 13.52
C LEU A 411 -9.74 6.41 12.69
N TYR A 412 -10.42 7.53 12.41
CA TYR A 412 -11.57 7.52 11.52
C TYR A 412 -11.18 7.03 10.13
N PRO A 413 -11.98 6.17 9.48
CA PRO A 413 -11.68 5.71 8.14
C PRO A 413 -11.88 6.84 7.12
N VAL A 414 -10.87 7.13 6.30
CA VAL A 414 -10.97 8.13 5.20
C VAL A 414 -12.10 7.79 4.22
N SER A 415 -12.46 6.51 4.10
CA SER A 415 -13.54 6.05 3.23
C SER A 415 -14.95 6.31 3.76
N ASN A 416 -15.09 6.80 5.00
CA ASN A 416 -16.34 6.90 5.77
C ASN A 416 -17.06 5.56 6.01
N LYS A 417 -16.40 4.42 5.76
CA LYS A 417 -16.92 3.07 6.04
C LYS A 417 -16.26 2.50 7.30
N CYS A 418 -17.04 1.87 8.18
CA CYS A 418 -16.53 1.22 9.38
C CYS A 418 -15.34 0.29 9.08
N TRP A 419 -14.39 0.23 10.02
CA TRP A 419 -13.42 -0.86 10.04
C TRP A 419 -14.13 -2.20 10.25
N ASP A 420 -13.56 -3.28 9.71
CA ASP A 420 -14.04 -4.62 9.97
C ASP A 420 -14.01 -4.89 11.49
N ALA A 421 -15.13 -5.32 12.04
CA ALA A 421 -15.28 -5.57 13.46
C ALA A 421 -14.38 -6.71 14.00
N SER A 422 -13.91 -7.60 13.13
CA SER A 422 -12.89 -8.59 13.49
C SER A 422 -11.52 -7.96 13.75
N ILE A 423 -11.30 -6.72 13.29
CA ILE A 423 -10.06 -5.97 13.43
C ILE A 423 -10.09 -5.05 14.65
N ASP A 424 -11.20 -4.35 14.89
CA ASP A 424 -11.32 -3.39 16.01
C ASP A 424 -12.78 -3.29 16.52
N PRO A 425 -13.15 -4.06 17.54
CA PRO A 425 -14.52 -4.08 18.08
C PRO A 425 -14.85 -2.88 19.00
N GLU A 426 -13.86 -2.10 19.46
CA GLU A 426 -14.06 -1.03 20.44
C GLU A 426 -14.42 0.33 19.81
N TYR A 427 -14.17 0.53 18.50
CA TYR A 427 -14.33 1.84 17.84
C TYR A 427 -15.56 1.93 16.92
N ILE A 428 -16.70 1.40 17.37
CA ILE A 428 -17.97 1.52 16.65
C ILE A 428 -18.58 2.93 16.84
N GLY A 429 -18.30 3.54 18.01
CA GLY A 429 -18.57 4.92 18.51
C GLY A 429 -19.19 6.00 17.60
N TYR A 430 -18.66 6.13 16.39
CA TYR A 430 -18.84 7.30 15.53
C TYR A 430 -18.91 6.97 14.03
N CYS A 431 -19.03 5.70 13.66
CA CYS A 431 -19.14 5.32 12.26
C CYS A 431 -20.61 5.23 11.79
N ILE A 432 -20.82 5.37 10.48
CA ILE A 432 -22.14 5.21 9.85
C ILE A 432 -22.56 3.73 9.91
N CYS A 433 -23.75 3.45 10.43
CA CYS A 433 -24.32 2.10 10.36
C CYS A 433 -24.39 1.67 8.89
N THR A 434 -23.74 0.58 8.48
CA THR A 434 -23.91 -0.02 7.14
C THR A 434 -24.20 -1.51 7.25
N ALA A 435 -24.77 -2.11 6.20
CA ALA A 435 -25.04 -3.56 6.12
C ALA A 435 -23.83 -4.46 6.43
N GLN A 436 -22.61 -3.95 6.15
CA GLN A 436 -21.35 -4.67 6.33
C GLN A 436 -20.68 -4.43 7.70
N GLY A 437 -21.25 -3.59 8.56
CA GLY A 437 -20.51 -2.91 9.64
C GLY A 437 -20.94 -3.21 11.08
N HIS A 438 -21.68 -4.28 11.39
CA HIS A 438 -22.04 -4.59 12.79
C HIS A 438 -21.64 -6.02 13.20
N PRO A 439 -20.79 -6.20 14.23
CA PRO A 439 -20.60 -7.48 14.88
C PRO A 439 -21.75 -7.80 15.85
N ASN A 440 -22.10 -9.08 15.96
CA ASN A 440 -23.10 -9.64 16.88
C ASN A 440 -22.69 -9.56 18.36
N VAL A 441 -22.37 -8.38 18.90
CA VAL A 441 -22.03 -8.22 20.32
C VAL A 441 -23.16 -7.51 21.04
N GLU A 442 -23.57 -8.07 22.17
CA GLU A 442 -24.66 -7.62 23.06
C GLU A 442 -24.45 -6.23 23.70
N SER A 443 -23.50 -5.43 23.20
CA SER A 443 -23.28 -4.06 23.63
C SER A 443 -24.12 -3.12 22.77
N TYR A 444 -25.33 -2.86 23.24
CA TYR A 444 -26.21 -1.83 22.70
C TYR A 444 -25.47 -0.49 22.67
N MET A 445 -25.57 0.19 21.52
CA MET A 445 -25.25 1.61 21.26
C MET A 445 -23.99 1.86 20.43
N TYR A 446 -24.05 2.91 19.61
CA TYR A 446 -22.96 3.65 18.95
C TYR A 446 -22.67 3.45 17.44
N CYS A 447 -23.65 3.27 16.55
CA CYS A 447 -23.46 3.76 15.17
C CYS A 447 -24.45 4.90 14.88
N ILE A 448 -24.03 5.89 14.07
CA ILE A 448 -24.81 7.10 13.80
C ILE A 448 -25.43 6.98 12.41
N CYS A 449 -26.73 7.24 12.29
CA CYS A 449 -27.42 7.30 11.00
C CYS A 449 -27.04 8.60 10.28
N PRO A 450 -26.62 8.58 9.01
CA PRO A 450 -26.32 9.79 8.27
C PRO A 450 -27.63 10.49 7.88
N ASP A 451 -27.80 11.75 8.30
CA ASP A 451 -28.99 12.54 7.96
C ASP A 451 -29.08 12.89 6.45
N ASP A 452 -27.95 12.80 5.72
CA ASP A 452 -27.80 13.31 4.35
C ASP A 452 -27.58 12.21 3.27
N ASP A 453 -27.60 10.91 3.60
CA ASP A 453 -27.44 9.84 2.60
C ASP A 453 -28.80 9.42 2.00
N PRO A 454 -29.08 9.69 0.71
CA PRO A 454 -30.36 9.32 0.09
C PRO A 454 -30.57 7.79 0.02
N ASN A 455 -29.51 6.99 0.11
CA ASN A 455 -29.60 5.54 0.12
C ASN A 455 -29.78 4.95 1.53
N TYR A 456 -29.59 5.74 2.59
CA TYR A 456 -29.52 5.26 3.97
C TYR A 456 -30.38 6.11 4.94
N GLN A 457 -31.69 6.16 4.66
CA GLN A 457 -32.66 6.86 5.52
C GLN A 457 -32.86 6.18 6.89
N GLN A 458 -33.45 6.91 7.84
CA GLN A 458 -33.63 6.52 9.24
C GLN A 458 -34.24 5.12 9.42
N ASP A 459 -35.21 4.74 8.59
CA ASP A 459 -35.87 3.43 8.60
C ASP A 459 -34.91 2.27 8.28
N LYS A 460 -33.98 2.48 7.35
CA LYS A 460 -32.92 1.50 7.05
C LYS A 460 -31.94 1.40 8.19
N CYS A 461 -31.53 2.53 8.74
CA CYS A 461 -30.63 2.54 9.88
C CYS A 461 -31.24 1.82 11.10
N ASP A 462 -32.52 2.09 11.40
CA ASP A 462 -33.29 1.41 12.45
C ASP A 462 -33.34 -0.11 12.22
N PHE A 463 -33.48 -0.55 10.97
CA PHE A 463 -33.42 -1.97 10.61
C PHE A 463 -32.03 -2.58 10.87
N TYR A 464 -30.95 -1.88 10.51
CA TYR A 464 -29.58 -2.39 10.72
C TYR A 464 -29.10 -2.33 12.18
N LEU A 465 -29.77 -1.57 13.04
CA LEU A 465 -29.58 -1.58 14.49
C LEU A 465 -30.20 -2.81 15.17
N LEU A 466 -31.07 -3.56 14.49
CA LEU A 466 -31.66 -4.77 15.05
C LEU A 466 -30.63 -5.91 15.15
N PRO A 467 -30.59 -6.64 16.27
CA PRO A 467 -29.75 -7.83 16.39
C PRO A 467 -30.18 -8.91 15.40
N VAL A 468 -29.26 -9.80 15.01
CA VAL A 468 -29.61 -11.02 14.27
C VAL A 468 -30.43 -11.92 15.19
N CYS A 469 -31.56 -12.43 14.71
CA CYS A 469 -32.41 -13.30 15.53
C CYS A 469 -31.62 -14.52 16.02
N SER A 470 -31.98 -15.04 17.20
CA SER A 470 -31.51 -16.31 17.76
C SER A 470 -32.71 -17.14 18.25
N SER A 471 -32.50 -18.41 18.60
CA SER A 471 -33.59 -19.27 19.06
C SER A 471 -34.22 -18.72 20.36
N GLY A 472 -35.43 -18.15 20.25
CA GLY A 472 -36.15 -17.50 21.34
C GLY A 472 -36.20 -15.97 21.31
N SER A 473 -35.61 -15.32 20.29
CA SER A 473 -35.76 -13.88 20.08
C SER A 473 -37.20 -13.50 19.72
N ASN A 474 -37.62 -12.28 20.08
CA ASN A 474 -38.91 -11.76 19.65
C ASN A 474 -38.83 -11.32 18.17
N PRO A 475 -39.67 -11.87 17.27
CA PRO A 475 -39.68 -11.56 15.85
C PRO A 475 -39.68 -10.09 15.46
N ASP A 476 -40.36 -9.28 16.27
CA ASP A 476 -40.57 -7.87 15.96
C ASP A 476 -39.32 -7.00 16.23
N TYR A 477 -38.27 -7.60 16.81
CA TYR A 477 -37.08 -6.87 17.29
C TYR A 477 -35.75 -7.47 16.80
N CYS A 478 -35.75 -8.29 15.76
CA CYS A 478 -34.51 -8.87 15.23
C CYS A 478 -34.57 -9.09 13.72
N ARG A 479 -33.41 -9.11 13.06
CA ARG A 479 -33.27 -9.25 11.61
C ARG A 479 -32.88 -10.68 11.20
N CYS A 480 -33.31 -11.06 10.00
CA CYS A 480 -32.92 -12.34 9.39
C CYS A 480 -31.44 -12.33 8.94
N SER A 481 -30.82 -13.51 8.83
CA SER A 481 -29.49 -13.69 8.23
C SER A 481 -29.42 -15.02 7.48
N ALA A 482 -28.42 -15.19 6.62
CA ALA A 482 -28.19 -16.44 5.89
C ALA A 482 -27.96 -17.68 6.78
N SER A 483 -27.69 -17.51 8.08
CA SER A 483 -27.49 -18.63 9.01
C SER A 483 -28.66 -18.88 9.96
N ASN A 484 -29.72 -18.06 9.91
CA ASN A 484 -30.89 -18.24 10.77
C ASN A 484 -32.21 -17.99 10.01
N TYR A 485 -32.98 -19.07 9.86
CA TYR A 485 -34.10 -19.23 8.92
C TYR A 485 -35.48 -19.17 9.62
N PRO A 486 -36.57 -18.80 8.91
CA PRO A 486 -37.32 -17.60 9.20
C PRO A 486 -38.83 -17.90 9.31
N LEU A 487 -39.32 -17.98 10.54
CA LEU A 487 -40.72 -17.66 10.78
C LEU A 487 -40.84 -16.31 11.50
N ASP A 488 -39.82 -15.96 12.28
CA ASP A 488 -39.90 -14.93 13.28
C ASP A 488 -38.75 -13.89 13.16
N CYS A 489 -38.52 -13.31 11.98
CA CYS A 489 -37.49 -12.28 11.79
C CYS A 489 -37.88 -11.24 10.72
N LEU A 490 -37.31 -10.02 10.82
CA LEU A 490 -37.51 -8.95 9.86
C LEU A 490 -36.53 -9.07 8.68
N CYS A 491 -37.06 -8.99 7.46
CA CYS A 491 -36.26 -8.98 6.22
C CYS A 491 -35.68 -7.59 5.94
N PRO A 492 -34.55 -7.51 5.21
CA PRO A 492 -34.03 -6.25 4.68
C PRO A 492 -35.08 -5.43 3.94
N LEU A 493 -34.94 -4.11 3.98
CA LEU A 493 -35.87 -3.18 3.32
C LEU A 493 -35.60 -3.04 1.81
N ASP A 494 -34.44 -3.47 1.33
CA ASP A 494 -34.04 -3.46 -0.08
C ASP A 494 -32.98 -4.54 -0.40
N ASP A 495 -32.50 -4.54 -1.65
CA ASP A 495 -31.47 -5.46 -2.15
C ASP A 495 -30.06 -4.82 -2.23
N LEU A 496 -29.81 -3.74 -1.47
CA LEU A 496 -28.49 -3.08 -1.49
C LEU A 496 -27.41 -3.92 -0.80
N ASP A 497 -27.79 -4.75 0.17
CA ASP A 497 -26.89 -5.74 0.75
C ASP A 497 -26.74 -6.93 -0.20
N THR A 498 -25.61 -6.98 -0.90
CA THR A 498 -25.27 -8.07 -1.82
C THR A 498 -25.07 -9.43 -1.13
N THR A 499 -24.88 -9.44 0.19
CA THR A 499 -24.66 -10.68 0.96
C THR A 499 -25.98 -11.34 1.38
N TYR A 500 -27.02 -10.54 1.67
CA TYR A 500 -28.34 -11.04 2.03
C TYR A 500 -29.43 -10.02 1.66
N THR A 501 -30.08 -10.26 0.52
CA THR A 501 -31.02 -9.31 -0.10
C THR A 501 -32.43 -9.45 0.46
N GLN A 502 -33.26 -8.39 0.36
CA GLN A 502 -34.69 -8.46 0.64
C GLN A 502 -35.36 -9.57 -0.19
N THR A 503 -35.02 -9.64 -1.47
CA THR A 503 -35.53 -10.65 -2.41
C THR A 503 -35.24 -12.07 -1.93
N LEU A 504 -34.01 -12.34 -1.48
CA LEU A 504 -33.63 -13.64 -0.94
C LEU A 504 -34.41 -13.95 0.34
N CYS A 505 -34.46 -13.02 1.29
CA CYS A 505 -35.15 -13.20 2.57
C CYS A 505 -36.65 -13.48 2.40
N LEU A 506 -37.33 -12.76 1.50
CA LEU A 506 -38.75 -12.97 1.21
C LEU A 506 -39.03 -14.35 0.60
N ALA A 507 -38.15 -14.82 -0.30
CA ALA A 507 -38.26 -16.15 -0.90
C ALA A 507 -38.07 -17.24 0.16
N GLU A 508 -37.09 -17.08 1.06
CA GLU A 508 -36.83 -18.02 2.15
C GLU A 508 -38.00 -18.10 3.14
N ARG A 509 -38.63 -16.96 3.46
CA ARG A 509 -39.83 -16.91 4.29
C ARG A 509 -41.04 -17.60 3.64
N GLN A 510 -41.25 -17.40 2.34
CA GLN A 510 -42.30 -18.10 1.60
C GLN A 510 -42.06 -19.62 1.59
N TYR A 511 -40.81 -20.04 1.35
CA TYR A 511 -40.45 -21.45 1.43
C TYR A 511 -40.70 -22.02 2.83
N ALA A 512 -40.32 -21.30 3.89
CA ALA A 512 -40.48 -21.72 5.27
C ALA A 512 -41.93 -21.98 5.70
N GLN A 513 -42.90 -21.26 5.09
CA GLN A 513 -44.33 -21.45 5.35
C GLN A 513 -44.93 -22.72 4.71
N LEU A 514 -44.22 -23.36 3.78
CA LEU A 514 -44.70 -24.60 3.15
C LEU A 514 -44.65 -25.77 4.15
N PRO A 515 -45.71 -26.61 4.20
CA PRO A 515 -45.70 -27.84 4.99
C PRO A 515 -44.74 -28.87 4.40
N LEU A 516 -44.26 -29.83 5.19
CA LEU A 516 -43.48 -30.96 4.68
C LEU A 516 -44.36 -31.87 3.79
N CYS A 517 -43.80 -32.38 2.69
CA CYS A 517 -44.50 -33.38 1.89
C CYS A 517 -44.67 -34.69 2.69
N ILE A 518 -45.88 -35.23 2.71
CA ILE A 518 -46.24 -36.45 3.44
C ILE A 518 -46.25 -37.71 2.56
N SER A 519 -46.19 -37.56 1.23
CA SER A 519 -46.08 -38.67 0.27
C SER A 519 -45.38 -38.24 -1.02
N ASP A 520 -44.86 -39.20 -1.78
CA ASP A 520 -44.28 -39.01 -3.12
C ASP A 520 -45.30 -38.77 -4.24
N THR A 521 -46.60 -38.91 -3.95
CA THR A 521 -47.64 -38.93 -5.00
C THR A 521 -48.67 -37.82 -4.85
N THR A 522 -48.73 -37.15 -3.69
CA THR A 522 -49.72 -36.11 -3.41
C THR A 522 -49.05 -34.83 -2.90
N THR A 523 -49.30 -33.72 -3.61
CA THR A 523 -48.92 -32.38 -3.16
C THR A 523 -50.15 -31.72 -2.51
N PRO A 524 -50.06 -31.21 -1.28
CA PRO A 524 -51.11 -30.41 -0.66
C PRO A 524 -51.49 -29.19 -1.51
N THR A 525 -52.74 -28.74 -1.41
CA THR A 525 -53.20 -27.48 -2.03
C THR A 525 -52.38 -26.32 -1.46
N GLY A 526 -51.50 -25.73 -2.28
CA GLY A 526 -50.54 -24.70 -1.86
C GLY A 526 -49.05 -25.12 -1.90
N GLY A 527 -48.75 -26.37 -2.24
CA GLY A 527 -47.37 -26.89 -2.32
C GLY A 527 -46.89 -27.54 -1.02
N CYS A 528 -45.74 -28.21 -1.07
CA CYS A 528 -45.05 -28.75 0.11
C CYS A 528 -43.53 -28.75 -0.10
N LYS A 529 -42.77 -28.77 1.00
CA LYS A 529 -41.30 -28.91 0.99
C LYS A 529 -40.92 -30.36 0.71
N CYS A 530 -40.09 -30.56 -0.30
CA CYS A 530 -39.50 -31.86 -0.55
C CYS A 530 -38.68 -32.30 0.68
N THR A 531 -38.71 -33.60 0.96
CA THR A 531 -37.86 -34.23 1.99
C THR A 531 -37.10 -35.38 1.36
N SER A 532 -36.05 -35.87 2.03
CA SER A 532 -35.28 -37.03 1.54
C SER A 532 -36.11 -38.31 1.35
N GLY A 533 -37.28 -38.40 1.98
CA GLY A 533 -38.20 -39.55 1.84
C GLY A 533 -39.50 -39.26 1.09
N ASN A 534 -39.81 -38.00 0.77
CA ASN A 534 -41.05 -37.62 0.07
C ASN A 534 -40.80 -36.40 -0.85
N HIS A 535 -40.87 -36.62 -2.15
CA HIS A 535 -40.51 -35.68 -3.21
C HIS A 535 -41.43 -35.81 -4.45
N PRO A 536 -42.73 -35.43 -4.35
CA PRO A 536 -43.61 -35.42 -5.52
C PRO A 536 -43.11 -34.40 -6.56
N ALA A 537 -43.44 -34.61 -7.84
CA ALA A 537 -42.91 -33.82 -8.96
C ALA A 537 -43.07 -32.28 -8.83
N ASN A 538 -44.01 -31.81 -8.01
CA ASN A 538 -44.31 -30.39 -7.79
C ASN A 538 -43.96 -29.90 -6.36
N CYS A 539 -43.13 -30.63 -5.60
CA CYS A 539 -42.66 -30.11 -4.32
C CYS A 539 -41.62 -29.00 -4.49
N ALA A 540 -41.55 -28.09 -3.52
CA ALA A 540 -40.58 -27.02 -3.49
C ALA A 540 -39.26 -27.51 -2.90
N CYS A 541 -38.16 -27.22 -3.58
CA CYS A 541 -36.81 -27.50 -3.09
C CYS A 541 -36.28 -26.38 -2.19
N PRO A 542 -35.33 -26.71 -1.29
CA PRO A 542 -34.56 -25.70 -0.55
C PRO A 542 -33.95 -24.65 -1.48
N LEU A 543 -33.79 -23.43 -0.99
CA LEU A 543 -33.25 -22.32 -1.78
C LEU A 543 -31.72 -22.29 -1.80
N ASN A 544 -31.07 -22.97 -0.85
CA ASN A 544 -29.63 -23.11 -0.67
C ASN A 544 -29.21 -24.56 -0.34
N ASN A 545 -27.92 -24.77 -0.12
CA ASN A 545 -27.32 -26.08 0.16
C ASN A 545 -26.92 -26.28 1.63
N ASP A 546 -27.44 -25.46 2.56
CA ASP A 546 -26.93 -25.36 3.95
C ASP A 546 -27.55 -26.38 4.93
N GLY A 547 -28.18 -27.44 4.42
CA GLY A 547 -28.87 -28.46 5.23
C GLY A 547 -28.59 -29.89 4.79
N GLN A 548 -29.04 -30.88 5.58
CA GLN A 548 -28.88 -32.31 5.28
C GLN A 548 -29.57 -32.74 3.98
N TYR A 549 -30.59 -32.01 3.55
CA TYR A 549 -31.25 -32.18 2.26
C TYR A 549 -31.05 -30.89 1.46
N THR A 550 -30.05 -30.90 0.59
CA THR A 550 -29.59 -29.72 -0.16
C THR A 550 -30.51 -29.40 -1.33
N LYS A 551 -30.46 -28.17 -1.84
CA LYS A 551 -31.15 -27.78 -3.09
C LYS A 551 -30.78 -28.71 -4.24
N ASP A 552 -29.49 -29.01 -4.41
CA ASP A 552 -29.03 -29.86 -5.51
C ASP A 552 -29.52 -31.31 -5.37
N LYS A 553 -29.51 -31.85 -4.13
CA LYS A 553 -30.06 -33.18 -3.88
C LYS A 553 -31.56 -33.21 -4.17
N CYS A 554 -32.28 -32.17 -3.79
CA CYS A 554 -33.70 -32.05 -4.04
C CYS A 554 -34.04 -31.91 -5.53
N LEU A 555 -33.34 -31.03 -6.25
CA LEU A 555 -33.53 -30.83 -7.68
C LEU A 555 -33.21 -32.09 -8.48
N TYR A 556 -32.20 -32.85 -8.04
CA TYR A 556 -31.99 -34.19 -8.55
C TYR A 556 -33.22 -35.05 -8.23
N ASP A 557 -33.61 -35.17 -6.97
CA ASP A 557 -34.65 -36.08 -6.48
C ASP A 557 -36.05 -35.88 -7.08
N ILE A 558 -36.41 -34.69 -7.54
CA ILE A 558 -37.68 -34.44 -8.26
C ILE A 558 -37.66 -34.91 -9.72
N LEU A 559 -36.49 -35.18 -10.32
CA LEU A 559 -36.40 -35.62 -11.71
C LEU A 559 -36.97 -37.05 -11.88
N PRO A 560 -37.71 -37.32 -12.96
CA PRO A 560 -38.15 -38.66 -13.30
C PRO A 560 -36.95 -39.53 -13.71
N ARG A 561 -37.07 -40.85 -13.59
CA ARG A 561 -36.07 -41.78 -14.15
C ARG A 561 -36.15 -41.77 -15.67
N CYS A 562 -35.01 -41.80 -16.36
CA CYS A 562 -35.00 -41.98 -17.81
C CYS A 562 -35.56 -43.37 -18.17
N THR A 563 -36.55 -43.41 -19.07
CA THR A 563 -37.18 -44.65 -19.54
C THR A 563 -36.84 -44.97 -21.00
N THR A 564 -36.12 -44.09 -21.68
CA THR A 564 -35.68 -44.22 -23.07
C THR A 564 -34.32 -43.55 -23.25
N ASP A 565 -33.67 -43.81 -24.38
CA ASP A 565 -32.42 -43.15 -24.82
C ASP A 565 -32.62 -41.70 -25.29
N THR A 566 -33.76 -41.07 -24.97
CA THR A 566 -34.02 -39.66 -25.26
C THR A 566 -34.35 -38.91 -23.98
N THR A 567 -33.72 -37.75 -23.78
CA THR A 567 -33.95 -36.90 -22.60
C THR A 567 -35.28 -36.15 -22.76
N PRO A 568 -36.23 -36.29 -21.81
CA PRO A 568 -37.44 -35.47 -21.79
C PRO A 568 -37.09 -33.99 -21.67
N ALA A 569 -37.97 -33.10 -22.14
CA ALA A 569 -37.77 -31.65 -22.03
C ALA A 569 -37.61 -31.16 -20.57
N SER A 570 -38.12 -31.92 -19.59
CA SER A 570 -37.98 -31.66 -18.15
C SER A 570 -36.70 -32.22 -17.52
N GLY A 571 -35.83 -32.88 -18.31
CA GLY A 571 -34.71 -33.68 -17.80
C GLY A 571 -35.14 -35.04 -17.21
N CYS A 572 -34.17 -35.93 -17.00
CA CYS A 572 -34.37 -37.20 -16.30
C CYS A 572 -33.07 -37.67 -15.61
N LYS A 573 -33.20 -38.56 -14.61
CA LYS A 573 -32.09 -39.19 -13.91
C LYS A 573 -31.59 -40.40 -14.69
N CYS A 574 -30.28 -40.45 -14.90
CA CYS A 574 -29.65 -41.62 -15.52
C CYS A 574 -29.91 -42.87 -14.68
N THR A 575 -30.13 -43.99 -15.37
CA THR A 575 -30.19 -45.32 -14.77
C THR A 575 -29.15 -46.21 -15.44
N SER A 576 -28.82 -47.35 -14.83
CA SER A 576 -27.94 -48.36 -15.47
C SER A 576 -28.44 -48.77 -16.85
N ASP A 577 -29.75 -48.75 -17.06
CA ASP A 577 -30.39 -49.29 -18.26
C ASP A 577 -30.66 -48.21 -19.32
N ASN A 578 -30.73 -46.92 -18.93
CA ASN A 578 -31.03 -45.79 -19.81
C ASN A 578 -30.28 -44.54 -19.37
N HIS A 579 -29.40 -44.04 -20.23
CA HIS A 579 -28.47 -42.94 -19.95
C HIS A 579 -28.26 -42.08 -21.22
N PRO A 580 -29.29 -41.32 -21.66
CA PRO A 580 -29.13 -40.40 -22.78
C PRO A 580 -28.07 -39.35 -22.46
N ILE A 581 -27.45 -38.78 -23.49
CA ILE A 581 -26.31 -37.86 -23.38
C ILE A 581 -26.55 -36.70 -22.40
N ASP A 582 -27.80 -36.25 -22.25
CA ASP A 582 -28.18 -35.12 -21.39
C ASP A 582 -28.88 -35.52 -20.08
N CYS A 583 -28.78 -36.77 -19.62
CA CYS A 583 -29.34 -37.16 -18.31
C CYS A 583 -28.47 -36.71 -17.13
N THR A 584 -29.09 -36.49 -15.97
CA THR A 584 -28.39 -36.09 -14.74
C THR A 584 -27.92 -37.31 -13.97
N CYS A 585 -26.62 -37.40 -13.67
CA CYS A 585 -26.05 -38.52 -12.91
C CYS A 585 -26.43 -38.48 -11.41
N PRO A 586 -26.60 -39.66 -10.78
CA PRO A 586 -26.83 -39.77 -9.35
C PRO A 586 -25.66 -39.25 -8.53
N ILE A 587 -25.99 -38.51 -7.45
CA ILE A 587 -25.00 -37.99 -6.50
C ILE A 587 -24.65 -39.05 -5.44
N ASP A 588 -25.64 -39.85 -5.00
CA ASP A 588 -25.48 -40.88 -3.97
C ASP A 588 -26.43 -42.07 -4.19
N TYR A 589 -26.15 -42.94 -5.18
CA TYR A 589 -26.89 -44.21 -5.35
C TYR A 589 -25.96 -45.41 -5.20
N PRO A 590 -26.32 -46.41 -4.36
CA PRO A 590 -25.46 -47.57 -4.12
C PRO A 590 -25.29 -48.45 -5.37
N ASP A 591 -26.30 -48.50 -6.24
CA ASP A 591 -26.34 -49.43 -7.38
C ASP A 591 -25.88 -48.81 -8.71
N TYR A 592 -25.72 -47.49 -8.77
CA TYR A 592 -25.25 -46.76 -9.96
C TYR A 592 -24.50 -45.51 -9.51
N THR A 593 -23.17 -45.61 -9.45
CA THR A 593 -22.33 -44.55 -8.88
C THR A 593 -22.18 -43.39 -9.86
N TYR A 594 -21.90 -42.19 -9.34
CA TYR A 594 -21.58 -41.02 -10.17
C TYR A 594 -20.47 -41.31 -11.20
N ALA A 595 -19.41 -42.01 -10.78
CA ALA A 595 -18.29 -42.37 -11.65
C ALA A 595 -18.69 -43.31 -12.80
N GLN A 596 -19.52 -44.30 -12.51
CA GLN A 596 -20.04 -45.21 -13.53
C GLN A 596 -20.89 -44.44 -14.54
N CYS A 597 -21.79 -43.58 -14.05
CA CYS A 597 -22.62 -42.74 -14.91
C CYS A 597 -21.82 -41.79 -15.82
N GLN A 598 -20.75 -41.18 -15.31
CA GLN A 598 -19.88 -40.31 -16.12
C GLN A 598 -19.11 -41.08 -17.21
N GLN A 599 -18.80 -42.36 -16.99
CA GLN A 599 -18.21 -43.21 -18.03
C GLN A 599 -19.22 -43.54 -19.12
N ASP A 600 -20.44 -43.87 -18.72
CA ASP A 600 -21.52 -44.24 -19.62
C ASP A 600 -22.00 -43.05 -20.48
N LEU A 601 -21.81 -41.81 -20.02
CA LEU A 601 -22.09 -40.57 -20.78
C LEU A 601 -21.02 -40.19 -21.83
N GLN A 602 -19.87 -40.86 -21.92
CA GLN A 602 -18.82 -40.49 -22.87
C GLN A 602 -19.19 -40.87 -24.32
N PRO A 603 -19.21 -39.93 -25.28
CA PRO A 603 -19.44 -40.26 -26.68
C PRO A 603 -18.25 -41.04 -27.25
N VAL A 604 -18.53 -42.19 -27.87
CA VAL A 604 -17.53 -42.96 -28.63
C VAL A 604 -17.07 -42.11 -29.82
N THR A 605 -15.91 -41.47 -29.70
CA THR A 605 -15.41 -40.49 -30.69
C THR A 605 -14.61 -41.20 -31.81
N PRO A 606 -15.03 -41.10 -33.10
CA PRO A 606 -14.42 -41.83 -34.22
C PRO A 606 -13.05 -41.34 -34.73
N ASP A 607 -12.44 -40.34 -34.11
CA ASP A 607 -11.27 -39.63 -34.68
C ASP A 607 -9.90 -40.25 -34.37
N LYS A 608 -9.84 -41.44 -33.75
CA LYS A 608 -8.58 -42.14 -33.43
C LYS A 608 -8.00 -42.99 -34.58
N CYS A 609 -8.60 -42.97 -35.78
CA CYS A 609 -8.28 -43.92 -36.86
C CYS A 609 -7.29 -43.43 -37.93
N SER A 610 -6.61 -42.31 -37.72
CA SER A 610 -5.62 -41.79 -38.66
C SER A 610 -4.30 -42.60 -38.70
N SER A 611 -4.01 -43.40 -37.67
CA SER A 611 -2.81 -44.23 -37.57
C SER A 611 -3.11 -45.65 -37.06
N ILE A 612 -3.59 -46.52 -37.95
CA ILE A 612 -3.87 -47.93 -37.67
C ILE A 612 -2.60 -48.79 -37.82
N THR A 613 -2.40 -49.72 -36.88
CA THR A 613 -1.34 -50.73 -36.91
C THR A 613 -1.96 -52.13 -36.89
N ALA A 614 -1.18 -53.17 -37.20
CA ALA A 614 -1.67 -54.56 -37.24
C ALA A 614 -2.26 -55.08 -35.90
N THR A 615 -2.06 -54.34 -34.80
CA THR A 615 -2.56 -54.65 -33.45
C THR A 615 -3.62 -53.68 -32.95
N THR A 616 -4.04 -52.67 -33.73
CA THR A 616 -5.06 -51.70 -33.30
C THR A 616 -6.42 -52.41 -33.13
N PRO A 617 -7.00 -52.44 -31.91
CA PRO A 617 -8.26 -53.15 -31.62
C PRO A 617 -9.44 -52.66 -32.47
N GLU A 618 -10.38 -53.56 -32.76
CA GLU A 618 -11.60 -53.22 -33.54
C GLU A 618 -12.51 -52.24 -32.80
N VAL A 619 -12.51 -52.26 -31.46
CA VAL A 619 -13.24 -51.32 -30.59
C VAL A 619 -12.73 -49.88 -30.74
N ASP A 620 -11.43 -49.69 -31.01
CA ASP A 620 -10.85 -48.36 -31.19
C ASP A 620 -11.04 -47.86 -32.63
N CYS A 621 -11.03 -48.76 -33.62
CA CYS A 621 -11.28 -48.47 -35.04
C CYS A 621 -11.93 -49.67 -35.75
N ALA A 622 -13.16 -49.50 -36.23
CA ALA A 622 -13.88 -50.55 -36.96
C ALA A 622 -13.12 -51.00 -38.23
N CYS A 623 -13.25 -52.27 -38.59
CA CYS A 623 -12.67 -52.82 -39.82
C CYS A 623 -13.41 -52.30 -41.08
N PRO A 624 -12.70 -51.93 -42.16
CA PRO A 624 -13.35 -51.51 -43.41
C PRO A 624 -14.19 -52.65 -44.01
N THR A 625 -15.43 -52.35 -44.38
CA THR A 625 -16.34 -53.31 -45.04
C THR A 625 -16.17 -53.34 -46.56
N ASP A 626 -15.51 -52.33 -47.15
CA ASP A 626 -15.15 -52.29 -48.56
C ASP A 626 -13.91 -53.17 -48.81
N ALA A 627 -14.01 -54.11 -49.76
CA ALA A 627 -12.95 -55.08 -50.03
C ALA A 627 -11.62 -54.43 -50.48
N ALA A 628 -11.68 -53.33 -51.24
CA ALA A 628 -10.47 -52.64 -51.69
C ALA A 628 -9.81 -51.87 -50.55
N LYS A 629 -10.59 -51.32 -49.61
CA LYS A 629 -10.07 -50.67 -48.40
C LYS A 629 -9.57 -51.68 -47.36
N LEU A 630 -10.21 -52.85 -47.27
CA LEU A 630 -9.77 -53.94 -46.39
C LEU A 630 -8.40 -54.47 -46.83
N GLU A 631 -8.13 -54.56 -48.13
CA GLU A 631 -6.81 -54.95 -48.66
C GLU A 631 -5.68 -53.98 -48.30
N LEU A 632 -6.02 -52.72 -47.99
CA LEU A 632 -5.09 -51.67 -47.56
C LEU A 632 -5.00 -51.53 -46.02
N ASP A 633 -5.87 -52.20 -45.26
CA ASP A 633 -5.83 -52.15 -43.80
C ASP A 633 -4.66 -53.02 -43.27
N PRO A 634 -3.73 -52.48 -42.46
CA PRO A 634 -2.61 -53.23 -41.88
C PRO A 634 -3.04 -54.43 -41.03
N ARG A 635 -4.31 -54.52 -40.64
CA ARG A 635 -4.89 -55.59 -39.80
C ARG A 635 -5.58 -56.68 -40.61
N LYS A 636 -5.57 -56.63 -41.95
CA LYS A 636 -6.33 -57.55 -42.81
C LYS A 636 -6.03 -59.04 -42.56
N ASP A 637 -4.78 -59.33 -42.18
CA ASP A 637 -4.30 -60.69 -41.96
C ASP A 637 -4.47 -61.15 -40.50
N THR A 638 -4.83 -60.24 -39.59
CA THR A 638 -4.94 -60.49 -38.15
C THR A 638 -6.37 -60.34 -37.65
N ILE A 639 -6.80 -59.09 -37.44
CA ILE A 639 -8.05 -58.72 -36.77
C ILE A 639 -9.18 -58.55 -37.80
N CYS A 640 -8.90 -57.91 -38.94
CA CYS A 640 -9.90 -57.58 -39.95
C CYS A 640 -9.93 -58.61 -41.09
N LYS A 641 -10.45 -59.81 -40.84
CA LYS A 641 -10.48 -60.87 -41.86
C LYS A 641 -11.60 -60.67 -42.88
N PRO A 642 -11.37 -60.94 -44.18
CA PRO A 642 -12.40 -60.85 -45.20
C PRO A 642 -13.54 -61.82 -44.87
N SER A 643 -14.72 -61.26 -44.60
CA SER A 643 -15.94 -62.02 -44.43
C SER A 643 -16.38 -62.53 -45.80
N THR A 644 -15.96 -63.75 -46.17
CA THR A 644 -16.49 -64.46 -47.33
C THR A 644 -17.98 -64.72 -47.09
N GLY A 645 -18.82 -63.91 -47.75
CA GLY A 645 -20.26 -64.01 -47.65
C GLY A 645 -20.81 -65.28 -48.29
N LYS A 646 -21.63 -65.98 -47.48
CA LYS A 646 -22.62 -67.04 -47.76
C LYS A 646 -22.20 -68.52 -47.74
N GLU A 647 -22.56 -69.08 -46.58
CA GLU A 647 -23.46 -70.23 -46.38
C GLU A 647 -22.85 -71.64 -46.12
N ALA A 648 -23.47 -72.26 -45.11
CA ALA A 648 -23.62 -73.69 -44.83
C ALA A 648 -22.54 -74.44 -44.02
N SER A 649 -23.05 -75.07 -42.95
CA SER A 649 -22.43 -76.08 -42.06
C SER A 649 -21.42 -75.50 -41.05
N GLY A 650 -21.71 -75.39 -39.75
CA GLY A 650 -22.45 -76.34 -38.94
C GLY A 650 -21.71 -77.68 -38.92
N SER A 651 -21.01 -77.98 -37.83
CA SER A 651 -20.60 -79.35 -37.47
C SER A 651 -19.31 -79.94 -38.06
N ILE A 652 -18.14 -79.29 -37.91
CA ILE A 652 -16.82 -79.98 -38.08
C ILE A 652 -15.88 -79.84 -36.86
N ARG A 653 -16.00 -78.81 -36.01
CA ARG A 653 -15.18 -78.71 -34.78
C ARG A 653 -15.63 -79.60 -33.62
N ALA A 654 -16.81 -80.21 -33.67
CA ALA A 654 -17.24 -81.26 -32.74
C ALA A 654 -16.76 -82.67 -33.15
N PHE A 655 -16.51 -82.90 -34.46
CA PHE A 655 -16.15 -84.23 -34.97
C PHE A 655 -14.65 -84.55 -34.85
N LEU A 656 -13.77 -83.53 -34.90
CA LEU A 656 -12.32 -83.75 -34.77
C LEU A 656 -11.87 -84.04 -33.32
N ASN A 657 -12.59 -83.52 -32.31
CA ASN A 657 -12.30 -83.83 -30.89
C ASN A 657 -12.87 -85.19 -30.45
N MET A 658 -13.86 -85.74 -31.16
CA MET A 658 -14.41 -87.07 -30.89
C MET A 658 -13.53 -88.21 -31.45
N ILE A 659 -12.83 -87.99 -32.59
CA ILE A 659 -11.91 -89.00 -33.15
C ILE A 659 -10.62 -89.12 -32.31
N VAL A 660 -10.14 -88.02 -31.72
CA VAL A 660 -8.99 -88.04 -30.80
C VAL A 660 -9.34 -88.73 -29.47
N ALA A 661 -10.59 -88.61 -28.99
CA ALA A 661 -11.03 -89.27 -27.76
C ALA A 661 -11.38 -90.76 -27.92
N ILE A 662 -11.90 -91.19 -29.08
CA ILE A 662 -12.40 -92.57 -29.28
C ILE A 662 -11.36 -93.50 -29.92
N VAL A 663 -10.42 -92.98 -30.73
CA VAL A 663 -9.45 -93.84 -31.44
C VAL A 663 -8.06 -93.81 -30.79
N LEU A 664 -7.59 -92.66 -30.33
CA LEU A 664 -6.22 -92.54 -29.78
C LEU A 664 -6.13 -92.97 -28.31
N ILE A 665 -7.18 -92.82 -27.51
CA ILE A 665 -7.16 -93.15 -26.08
C ILE A 665 -7.22 -94.67 -25.81
N PRO A 666 -8.02 -95.49 -26.52
CA PRO A 666 -7.98 -96.95 -26.33
C PRO A 666 -6.72 -97.60 -26.92
N SER A 667 -6.13 -97.00 -27.96
CA SER A 667 -4.94 -97.54 -28.63
C SER A 667 -3.65 -97.35 -27.81
N LEU A 668 -3.61 -96.34 -26.93
CA LEU A 668 -2.51 -96.13 -25.98
C LEU A 668 -2.62 -97.01 -24.72
N ALA A 669 -3.80 -97.59 -24.44
CA ALA A 669 -4.03 -98.51 -23.33
C ALA A 669 -3.77 -100.00 -23.66
N LEU A 670 -3.33 -100.30 -24.89
CA LEU A 670 -2.87 -101.64 -25.30
C LEU A 670 -1.35 -101.71 -25.54
N ILE A 671 -0.64 -100.60 -25.34
CA ILE A 671 0.84 -100.53 -25.40
C ILE A 671 1.45 -100.34 -23.99
N PHE A 672 0.61 -100.21 -22.95
CA PHE A 672 0.99 -100.22 -21.53
C PHE A 672 0.17 -101.20 -20.72
#